data_AF-A0A1V4E6U3-F1
#
_entry.id   AF-A0A1V4E6U3-F1
#
_cell.length_a   1.000
_cell.length_b   1.000
_cell.length_c   1.000
_cell.angle_alpha   90.00
_cell.angle_beta   90.00
_cell.angle_gamma   90.00
#
_symmetry.space_group_name_H-M   'P 1'
#
loop_
_entity.id
_entity.type
_entity.pdbx_description
1 polymer ?
#
loop_
_entity_poly.entity_id
_entity_poly.type
_entity_poly.pdbx_seq_one_letter_code
_entity_poly.pdbx_strand_id
1 'polypeptide(L)'
;MDAGPRLDDHQADPVMNLHGTPLSPRARYLHDLMTGAARLAQRVRLLPDLFEGVATASATHSLDASQLSAYELGALLPAVYRVDIENGDAVDARWEVAKEVRKRQPLFTPEACAALFDAMTGQRADIRLGACALVRCPAGAPLDRLADPARAVVERLLRENRLDEPFSLLAAAGLAGLDAEVAERLTAGRGPLAVAEVELLLGWDAAQRALFAEFVEEISPGPLYRDVPPPLPDARERLSALPGYVAFVRSTVEAAAARVAAIHAGELPYRAEKAFGVGEKGTIGRAVRIALLRDEPWLPGPLERLVRGVAVAPTKARTLPSQGVLFEIARAAEDHPTPEVVSALRAAREETRHAGVPKQLDRKLKRIEPALADRVEVAFRLPDGRVRQALGEHTAVISIEGEVELSWWHGDRKLKTVPAAVKREHPEEVKRLRELAKQARRQQATLVRALEAGYAHQVGPPYRQLEGHPVADRLIWDFEVSPGVWRSELGLTVPDVPVRLWHPARATPDEVRAWREIVQDKELRQPFKQAFREVYLLTPAEEATGTYSNRFAGHVVGYHKLYALFKQRGWQAGYLGPWDGGHEGEARRVLGGGGWRATFLHDYLWHGEDGYATTGEVRFHRMAEDGWREARLAEVPPLVFSEAMRDVDLFVAVASIGADPEWLDRGVDGLRDYWQSYGFGDLSENARVRRDALARLLPRLAIADRCALTDRFLVVRGELRTYRIHLGSGNILMEPNDAYLCIVPRGSGDRVFLPFEEDGGMLSVIVSKAFLLAADTRITDPTIVRQIRP
;
A
#
# COMPACT_ATOMS: atom_id res chain seq x y z
N MET A 1 -42.25 -44.17 -2.13
CA MET A 1 -43.15 -43.99 -3.28
C MET A 1 -43.07 -42.52 -3.66
N ASP A 2 -42.52 -42.27 -4.86
CA ASP A 2 -42.69 -41.12 -5.77
C ASP A 2 -42.51 -39.68 -5.24
N ALA A 3 -41.83 -38.73 -5.90
CA ALA A 3 -41.23 -38.67 -7.24
C ALA A 3 -40.26 -37.46 -7.38
N GLY A 4 -39.29 -37.57 -8.30
CA GLY A 4 -38.74 -36.47 -9.13
C GLY A 4 -37.39 -35.85 -8.73
N PRO A 5 -36.65 -35.17 -9.65
CA PRO A 5 -36.61 -35.24 -11.12
C PRO A 5 -35.20 -35.49 -11.71
N ARG A 6 -35.17 -35.86 -13.01
CA ARG A 6 -33.96 -36.04 -13.85
C ARG A 6 -33.35 -34.67 -14.23
N LEU A 7 -32.01 -34.58 -14.23
CA LEU A 7 -31.21 -33.54 -14.90
C LEU A 7 -30.42 -34.20 -16.02
N ASP A 8 -30.53 -33.63 -17.22
CA ASP A 8 -29.91 -34.11 -18.46
C ASP A 8 -28.39 -33.94 -18.48
N ASP A 9 -27.75 -34.94 -19.08
CA ASP A 9 -26.31 -35.16 -19.26
C ASP A 9 -25.80 -34.33 -20.45
N HIS A 10 -24.89 -33.36 -20.23
CA HIS A 10 -24.06 -32.81 -21.30
C HIS A 10 -22.77 -33.66 -21.41
N GLN A 11 -22.84 -34.73 -22.19
CA GLN A 11 -21.68 -35.57 -22.56
C GLN A 11 -20.78 -34.82 -23.55
N ALA A 12 -19.56 -34.48 -23.11
CA ALA A 12 -18.43 -34.20 -24.00
C ALA A 12 -17.71 -35.51 -24.32
N ASP A 13 -17.35 -35.72 -25.59
CA ASP A 13 -16.74 -36.98 -26.04
C ASP A 13 -15.46 -37.38 -25.24
N PRO A 14 -15.30 -38.67 -24.90
CA PRO A 14 -14.13 -39.15 -24.14
C PRO A 14 -12.88 -39.21 -25.02
N VAL A 15 -11.76 -38.65 -24.52
CA VAL A 15 -10.44 -38.78 -25.15
C VAL A 15 -9.87 -40.17 -24.85
N MET A 16 -9.52 -40.91 -25.89
CA MET A 16 -9.13 -42.32 -25.84
C MET A 16 -7.61 -42.48 -25.91
N ASN A 17 -7.07 -43.52 -25.27
CA ASN A 17 -5.67 -43.91 -25.44
C ASN A 17 -5.46 -44.71 -26.76
N LEU A 18 -4.20 -45.05 -27.07
CA LEU A 18 -3.81 -45.80 -28.29
C LEU A 18 -4.43 -47.21 -28.41
N HIS A 19 -5.11 -47.68 -27.36
CA HIS A 19 -5.81 -48.97 -27.32
C HIS A 19 -7.34 -48.81 -27.24
N GLY A 20 -7.87 -47.61 -27.46
CA GLY A 20 -9.32 -47.36 -27.53
C GLY A 20 -10.03 -47.44 -26.18
N THR A 21 -9.33 -47.17 -25.06
CA THR A 21 -9.95 -47.04 -23.73
C THR A 21 -9.96 -45.58 -23.25
N PRO A 22 -11.02 -45.12 -22.55
CA PRO A 22 -11.11 -43.75 -22.05
C PRO A 22 -10.02 -43.45 -21.02
N LEU A 23 -9.35 -42.31 -21.16
CA LEU A 23 -8.36 -41.88 -20.17
C LEU A 23 -9.04 -41.60 -18.82
N SER A 24 -8.48 -42.10 -17.72
CA SER A 24 -8.93 -41.73 -16.38
C SER A 24 -8.78 -40.22 -16.16
N PRO A 25 -9.58 -39.55 -15.29
CA PRO A 25 -9.48 -38.11 -15.05
C PRO A 25 -8.07 -37.63 -14.69
N ARG A 26 -7.32 -38.44 -13.92
CA ARG A 26 -5.91 -38.18 -13.57
C ARG A 26 -4.97 -38.35 -14.76
N ALA A 27 -5.23 -39.32 -15.63
CA ALA A 27 -4.47 -39.53 -16.87
C ALA A 27 -4.82 -38.49 -17.95
N ARG A 28 -6.05 -37.97 -17.98
CA ARG A 28 -6.49 -36.86 -18.85
C ARG A 28 -5.86 -35.55 -18.39
N TYR A 29 -5.84 -35.28 -17.08
CA TYR A 29 -5.10 -34.16 -16.50
C TYR A 29 -3.60 -34.24 -16.77
N LEU A 30 -2.97 -35.42 -16.62
CA LEU A 30 -1.56 -35.63 -16.96
C LEU A 30 -1.31 -35.58 -18.47
N HIS A 31 -2.23 -36.07 -19.31
CA HIS A 31 -2.16 -35.94 -20.76
C HIS A 31 -2.29 -34.48 -21.18
N ASP A 32 -3.21 -33.70 -20.62
CA ASP A 32 -3.37 -32.26 -20.90
C ASP A 32 -2.18 -31.46 -20.35
N LEU A 33 -1.61 -31.81 -19.20
CA LEU A 33 -0.36 -31.24 -18.68
C LEU A 33 0.83 -31.57 -19.58
N MET A 34 0.96 -32.83 -20.01
CA MET A 34 2.08 -33.29 -20.85
C MET A 34 1.97 -32.80 -22.29
N THR A 35 0.75 -32.65 -22.82
CA THR A 35 0.49 -32.12 -24.17
C THR A 35 0.55 -30.59 -24.17
N GLY A 36 0.16 -29.92 -23.08
CA GLY A 36 0.41 -28.50 -22.85
C GLY A 36 1.90 -28.18 -22.70
N ALA A 37 2.63 -28.96 -21.91
CA ALA A 37 4.09 -28.83 -21.75
C ALA A 37 4.88 -29.23 -23.02
N ALA A 38 4.43 -30.24 -23.76
CA ALA A 38 5.04 -30.62 -25.05
C ALA A 38 4.76 -29.58 -26.16
N ARG A 39 3.56 -28.97 -26.19
CA ARG A 39 3.26 -27.84 -27.07
C ARG A 39 4.06 -26.59 -26.69
N LEU A 40 4.30 -26.34 -25.41
CA LEU A 40 5.17 -25.26 -24.93
C LEU A 40 6.63 -25.49 -25.33
N ALA A 41 7.16 -26.69 -25.11
CA ALA A 41 8.53 -27.07 -25.49
C ALA A 41 8.76 -27.10 -27.02
N GLN A 42 7.71 -27.38 -27.80
CA GLN A 42 7.73 -27.28 -29.26
C GLN A 42 7.63 -25.81 -29.73
N ARG A 43 6.88 -24.95 -29.03
CA ARG A 43 6.77 -23.50 -29.30
C ARG A 43 8.05 -22.71 -28.98
N VAL A 44 8.77 -23.07 -27.90
CA VAL A 44 10.06 -22.45 -27.55
C VAL A 44 11.15 -22.70 -28.60
N ARG A 45 11.05 -23.78 -29.37
CA ARG A 45 11.93 -24.03 -30.53
C ARG A 45 11.51 -23.26 -31.78
N LEU A 46 10.20 -23.09 -32.00
CA LEU A 46 9.65 -22.46 -33.20
C LEU A 46 9.66 -20.92 -33.17
N LEU A 47 9.65 -20.30 -31.98
CA LEU A 47 9.64 -18.84 -31.85
C LEU A 47 10.96 -18.17 -32.27
N PRO A 48 12.15 -18.65 -31.86
CA PRO A 48 13.41 -18.17 -32.43
C PRO A 48 13.45 -18.33 -33.95
N ASP A 49 13.04 -19.49 -34.48
CA ASP A 49 12.98 -19.75 -35.93
C ASP A 49 12.00 -18.79 -36.66
N LEU A 50 10.87 -18.43 -36.02
CA LEU A 50 9.91 -17.44 -36.53
C LEU A 50 10.54 -16.03 -36.57
N PHE A 51 11.21 -15.62 -35.49
CA PHE A 51 11.87 -14.31 -35.40
C PHE A 51 13.10 -14.20 -36.29
N GLU A 52 13.75 -15.32 -36.61
CA GLU A 52 14.88 -15.40 -37.56
C GLU A 52 14.45 -15.61 -39.02
N GLY A 53 13.13 -15.73 -39.29
CA GLY A 53 12.57 -15.82 -40.65
C GLY A 53 12.69 -17.20 -41.30
N VAL A 54 12.86 -18.26 -40.50
CA VAL A 54 13.11 -19.64 -40.96
C VAL A 54 11.81 -20.47 -41.09
N ALA A 55 10.70 -20.07 -40.45
CA ALA A 55 9.44 -20.81 -40.41
C ALA A 55 8.25 -20.11 -41.11
N THR A 56 7.31 -20.88 -41.69
CA THR A 56 6.11 -20.37 -42.40
C THR A 56 4.83 -20.31 -41.53
N ALA A 57 4.27 -19.11 -41.42
CA ALA A 57 2.87 -18.64 -41.40
C ALA A 57 1.73 -19.31 -40.57
N SER A 58 1.88 -20.46 -39.92
CA SER A 58 0.71 -21.15 -39.30
C SER A 58 0.59 -21.04 -37.76
N ALA A 59 1.47 -20.33 -37.06
CA ALA A 59 1.58 -20.42 -35.58
C ALA A 59 1.19 -19.15 -34.79
N THR A 60 1.01 -18.00 -35.46
CA THR A 60 0.97 -16.67 -34.83
C THR A 60 -0.31 -16.33 -34.07
N HIS A 61 -1.47 -16.88 -34.45
CA HIS A 61 -2.75 -16.60 -33.77
C HIS A 61 -2.90 -17.20 -32.35
N SER A 62 -1.83 -17.73 -31.74
CA SER A 62 -1.93 -18.52 -30.50
C SER A 62 -0.82 -18.30 -29.46
N LEU A 63 0.04 -17.28 -29.63
CA LEU A 63 1.08 -16.98 -28.64
C LEU A 63 0.48 -16.23 -27.45
N ASP A 64 0.09 -16.98 -26.43
CA ASP A 64 -0.17 -16.42 -25.10
C ASP A 64 1.15 -16.29 -24.34
N ALA A 65 1.79 -15.13 -24.45
CA ALA A 65 3.08 -14.87 -23.81
C ALA A 65 3.00 -14.88 -22.28
N SER A 66 1.80 -14.79 -21.68
CA SER A 66 1.61 -14.80 -20.22
C SER A 66 2.07 -16.12 -19.59
N GLN A 67 2.07 -17.21 -20.36
CA GLN A 67 2.47 -18.55 -19.92
C GLN A 67 4.00 -18.77 -19.96
N LEU A 68 4.77 -17.87 -20.56
CA LEU A 68 6.22 -17.96 -20.61
C LEU A 68 6.82 -17.80 -19.21
N SER A 69 7.80 -18.62 -18.87
CA SER A 69 8.63 -18.45 -17.68
C SER A 69 9.55 -17.23 -17.81
N ALA A 70 10.12 -16.79 -16.69
CA ALA A 70 11.08 -15.67 -16.70
C ALA A 70 12.31 -15.95 -17.59
N TYR A 71 12.81 -17.19 -17.59
CA TYR A 71 13.93 -17.60 -18.45
C TYR A 71 13.56 -17.65 -19.93
N GLU A 72 12.36 -18.11 -20.27
CA GLU A 72 11.89 -18.12 -21.66
C GLU A 72 11.70 -16.69 -22.18
N LEU A 73 11.15 -15.78 -21.36
CA LEU A 73 11.06 -14.36 -21.72
C LEU A 73 12.44 -13.75 -21.97
N GLY A 74 13.43 -14.01 -21.11
CA GLY A 74 14.80 -13.50 -21.29
C GLY A 74 15.52 -14.11 -22.50
N ALA A 75 15.29 -15.39 -22.79
CA ALA A 75 15.87 -16.08 -23.94
C ALA A 75 15.30 -15.59 -25.29
N LEU A 76 14.04 -15.15 -25.33
CA LEU A 76 13.39 -14.64 -26.55
C LEU A 76 13.73 -13.17 -26.86
N LEU A 77 14.10 -12.38 -25.85
CA LEU A 77 14.38 -10.95 -26.01
C LEU A 77 15.43 -10.61 -27.10
N PRO A 78 16.56 -11.33 -27.24
CA PRO A 78 17.51 -11.11 -28.34
C PRO A 78 16.88 -11.24 -29.73
N ALA A 79 15.99 -12.24 -29.91
CA ALA A 79 15.33 -12.49 -31.18
C ALA A 79 14.27 -11.42 -31.47
N VAL A 80 13.43 -11.12 -30.46
CA VAL A 80 12.44 -10.02 -30.51
C VAL A 80 13.10 -8.68 -30.86
N TYR A 81 14.30 -8.44 -30.35
CA TYR A 81 15.06 -7.21 -30.61
C TYR A 81 15.45 -7.04 -32.09
N ARG A 82 15.72 -8.15 -32.80
CA ARG A 82 16.12 -8.17 -34.22
C ARG A 82 14.97 -8.01 -35.20
N VAL A 83 13.72 -8.20 -34.76
CA VAL A 83 12.54 -8.12 -35.63
C VAL A 83 12.38 -6.69 -36.18
N ASP A 84 12.42 -6.56 -37.50
CA ASP A 84 12.09 -5.32 -38.21
C ASP A 84 10.57 -5.14 -38.35
N ILE A 85 10.11 -3.88 -38.41
CA ILE A 85 8.68 -3.50 -38.36
C ILE A 85 7.92 -3.95 -39.63
N GLU A 86 8.62 -4.39 -40.66
CA GLU A 86 8.04 -4.76 -41.97
C GLU A 86 7.51 -6.21 -42.07
N ASN A 87 7.72 -7.06 -41.05
CA ASN A 87 7.30 -8.48 -41.08
C ASN A 87 6.08 -8.76 -40.18
N GLY A 88 4.87 -8.72 -40.75
CA GLY A 88 3.59 -8.69 -40.01
C GLY A 88 3.41 -9.74 -38.91
N ASP A 89 3.71 -11.01 -39.17
CA ASP A 89 3.54 -12.11 -38.21
C ASP A 89 4.57 -12.08 -37.05
N ALA A 90 5.83 -11.73 -37.37
CA ALA A 90 6.88 -11.59 -36.36
C ALA A 90 6.66 -10.35 -35.47
N VAL A 91 6.01 -9.32 -36.01
CA VAL A 91 5.65 -8.10 -35.29
C VAL A 91 4.60 -8.41 -34.22
N ASP A 92 3.56 -9.18 -34.52
CA ASP A 92 2.52 -9.55 -33.53
C ASP A 92 3.09 -10.39 -32.38
N ALA A 93 3.93 -11.38 -32.69
CA ALA A 93 4.62 -12.17 -31.66
C ALA A 93 5.58 -11.31 -30.81
N ARG A 94 6.25 -10.33 -31.42
CA ARG A 94 7.05 -9.32 -30.70
C ARG A 94 6.18 -8.51 -29.74
N TRP A 95 5.00 -8.06 -30.16
CA TRP A 95 4.11 -7.27 -29.32
C TRP A 95 3.64 -8.04 -28.08
N GLU A 96 3.28 -9.31 -28.21
CA GLU A 96 2.87 -10.14 -27.07
C GLU A 96 4.03 -10.39 -26.08
N VAL A 97 5.24 -10.67 -26.58
CA VAL A 97 6.41 -10.81 -25.69
C VAL A 97 6.77 -9.48 -25.03
N ALA A 98 6.76 -8.37 -25.77
CA ALA A 98 7.05 -7.04 -25.23
C ALA A 98 6.05 -6.61 -24.16
N LYS A 99 4.77 -6.92 -24.34
CA LYS A 99 3.70 -6.68 -23.36
C LYS A 99 3.97 -7.38 -22.03
N GLU A 100 4.44 -8.63 -22.07
CA GLU A 100 4.77 -9.38 -20.86
C GLU A 100 6.09 -8.92 -20.22
N VAL A 101 7.10 -8.61 -21.04
CA VAL A 101 8.39 -8.05 -20.57
C VAL A 101 8.18 -6.75 -19.80
N ARG A 102 7.27 -5.87 -20.24
CA ARG A 102 6.96 -4.60 -19.55
C ARG A 102 6.29 -4.77 -18.19
N LYS A 103 5.79 -5.97 -17.87
CA LYS A 103 5.04 -6.26 -16.63
C LYS A 103 5.78 -7.17 -15.66
N ARG A 104 6.82 -7.87 -16.12
CA ARG A 104 7.45 -9.00 -15.41
C ARG A 104 8.96 -8.85 -15.35
N GLN A 105 9.63 -9.68 -14.56
CA GLN A 105 11.09 -9.71 -14.45
C GLN A 105 11.66 -10.89 -15.25
N PRO A 106 12.12 -10.70 -16.51
CA PRO A 106 12.75 -11.78 -17.27
C PRO A 106 14.13 -12.12 -16.71
N LEU A 107 14.53 -13.39 -16.83
CA LEU A 107 15.85 -13.90 -16.43
C LEU A 107 16.63 -14.32 -17.68
N PHE A 108 17.89 -13.89 -17.76
CA PHE A 108 18.77 -14.17 -18.89
C PHE A 108 19.70 -15.35 -18.58
N THR A 109 19.96 -16.18 -19.58
CA THR A 109 21.10 -17.08 -19.58
C THR A 109 22.34 -16.36 -20.12
N PRO A 110 23.56 -16.87 -19.88
CA PRO A 110 24.76 -16.30 -20.47
C PRO A 110 24.68 -16.18 -22.00
N GLU A 111 24.10 -17.17 -22.66
CA GLU A 111 23.89 -17.20 -24.12
C GLU A 111 22.92 -16.11 -24.57
N ALA A 112 21.83 -15.89 -23.82
CA ALA A 112 20.87 -14.84 -24.12
C ALA A 112 21.51 -13.44 -23.96
N CYS A 113 22.36 -13.24 -22.95
CA CYS A 113 23.14 -12.01 -22.82
C CYS A 113 24.03 -11.77 -24.04
N ALA A 114 24.80 -12.78 -24.46
CA ALA A 114 25.67 -12.67 -25.64
C ALA A 114 24.88 -12.36 -26.91
N ALA A 115 23.81 -13.11 -27.16
CA ALA A 115 22.95 -12.91 -28.33
C ALA A 115 22.30 -11.52 -28.37
N LEU A 116 21.94 -10.97 -27.21
CA LEU A 116 21.39 -9.62 -27.09
C LEU A 116 22.43 -8.56 -27.45
N PHE A 117 23.64 -8.66 -26.90
CA PHE A 117 24.73 -7.74 -27.22
C PHE A 117 25.12 -7.80 -28.70
N ASP A 118 25.16 -9.00 -29.29
CA ASP A 118 25.36 -9.18 -30.73
C ASP A 118 24.25 -8.49 -31.54
N ALA A 119 22.98 -8.67 -31.13
CA ALA A 119 21.84 -8.03 -31.79
C ALA A 119 21.92 -6.49 -31.77
N MET A 120 22.45 -5.92 -30.69
CA MET A 120 22.64 -4.47 -30.55
C MET A 120 23.78 -3.90 -31.42
N THR A 121 24.60 -4.73 -32.08
CA THR A 121 25.59 -4.23 -33.06
C THR A 121 24.95 -3.83 -34.39
N GLY A 122 23.74 -4.33 -34.68
CA GLY A 122 22.93 -3.99 -35.86
C GLY A 122 22.33 -2.58 -35.80
N GLN A 123 21.26 -2.32 -36.54
CA GLN A 123 20.74 -0.94 -36.72
C GLN A 123 20.27 -0.25 -35.42
N ARG A 124 19.88 -1.00 -34.39
CA ARG A 124 19.41 -0.45 -33.09
C ARG A 124 20.46 -0.71 -31.99
N ALA A 125 20.69 0.28 -31.14
CA ALA A 125 21.51 0.18 -29.92
C ALA A 125 20.71 0.66 -28.71
N ASP A 126 20.11 -0.27 -27.99
CA ASP A 126 19.39 -0.04 -26.74
C ASP A 126 20.27 -0.49 -25.57
N ILE A 127 21.27 0.34 -25.25
CA ILE A 127 22.27 0.02 -24.24
C ILE A 127 21.66 -0.21 -22.85
N ARG A 128 20.48 0.37 -22.61
CA ARG A 128 19.71 0.13 -21.39
C ARG A 128 19.28 -1.33 -21.29
N LEU A 129 18.69 -1.90 -22.35
CA LEU A 129 18.32 -3.32 -22.38
C LEU A 129 19.54 -4.24 -22.18
N GLY A 130 20.68 -3.86 -22.75
CA GLY A 130 21.97 -4.53 -22.52
C GLY A 130 22.39 -4.53 -21.04
N ALA A 131 22.39 -3.37 -20.39
CA ALA A 131 22.70 -3.26 -18.96
C ALA A 131 21.68 -4.05 -18.09
N CYS A 132 20.39 -3.97 -18.42
CA CYS A 132 19.33 -4.74 -17.74
C CYS A 132 19.59 -6.24 -17.73
N ALA A 133 20.12 -6.79 -18.84
CA ALA A 133 20.40 -8.21 -18.98
C ALA A 133 21.55 -8.67 -18.05
N LEU A 134 22.57 -7.83 -17.84
CA LEU A 134 23.72 -8.17 -16.98
C LEU A 134 23.30 -8.48 -15.54
N VAL A 135 22.36 -7.70 -15.01
CA VAL A 135 21.87 -7.83 -13.62
C VAL A 135 20.73 -8.82 -13.45
N ARG A 136 20.17 -9.30 -14.56
CA ARG A 136 19.12 -10.32 -14.63
C ARG A 136 19.66 -11.67 -15.13
N CYS A 137 20.97 -11.90 -15.05
CA CYS A 137 21.60 -13.18 -15.38
C CYS A 137 22.10 -13.87 -14.09
N PRO A 138 21.32 -14.76 -13.47
CA PRO A 138 21.71 -15.41 -12.21
C PRO A 138 22.99 -16.24 -12.31
N ALA A 139 23.27 -16.83 -13.48
CA ALA A 139 24.49 -17.58 -13.74
C ALA A 139 25.73 -16.69 -13.99
N GLY A 140 25.54 -15.36 -14.07
CA GLY A 140 26.56 -14.39 -14.47
C GLY A 140 26.66 -14.25 -15.99
N ALA A 141 26.78 -13.01 -16.46
CA ALA A 141 26.93 -12.72 -17.88
C ALA A 141 28.34 -13.10 -18.37
N PRO A 142 28.51 -13.58 -19.62
CA PRO A 142 29.80 -14.05 -20.13
C PRO A 142 30.66 -12.87 -20.59
N LEU A 143 31.26 -12.15 -19.64
CA LEU A 143 31.89 -10.84 -19.86
C LEU A 143 32.92 -10.83 -21.00
N ASP A 144 33.68 -11.92 -21.17
CA ASP A 144 34.64 -12.13 -22.24
C ASP A 144 34.00 -12.11 -23.64
N ARG A 145 32.83 -12.73 -23.78
CA ARG A 145 32.06 -12.75 -25.04
C ARG A 145 31.32 -11.44 -25.32
N LEU A 146 31.09 -10.62 -24.30
CA LEU A 146 30.39 -9.34 -24.46
C LEU A 146 31.32 -8.19 -24.85
N ALA A 147 32.64 -8.33 -24.65
CA ALA A 147 33.60 -7.23 -24.80
C ALA A 147 33.59 -6.59 -26.20
N ASP A 148 33.69 -7.40 -27.26
CA ASP A 148 33.74 -6.87 -28.64
C ASP A 148 32.39 -6.30 -29.12
N PRO A 149 31.24 -6.99 -28.92
CA PRO A 149 29.94 -6.39 -29.22
C PRO A 149 29.68 -5.10 -28.43
N ALA A 150 30.02 -5.08 -27.13
CA ALA A 150 29.88 -3.88 -26.31
C ALA A 150 30.73 -2.73 -26.85
N ARG A 151 31.98 -2.99 -27.26
CA ARG A 151 32.86 -1.98 -27.88
C ARG A 151 32.24 -1.39 -29.13
N ALA A 152 31.75 -2.23 -30.04
CA ALA A 152 31.10 -1.77 -31.26
C ALA A 152 29.88 -0.86 -30.98
N VAL A 153 29.07 -1.23 -29.98
CA VAL A 153 27.91 -0.43 -29.56
C VAL A 153 28.34 0.89 -28.92
N VAL A 154 29.26 0.87 -27.96
CA VAL A 154 29.71 2.06 -27.21
C VAL A 154 30.37 3.07 -28.16
N GLU A 155 31.27 2.63 -29.04
CA GLU A 155 31.90 3.52 -30.02
C GLU A 155 30.89 4.18 -30.94
N ARG A 156 29.87 3.43 -31.39
CA ARG A 156 28.80 3.99 -32.21
C ARG A 156 28.03 5.07 -31.44
N LEU A 157 27.61 4.78 -30.21
CA LEU A 157 26.89 5.75 -29.38
C LEU A 157 27.71 7.02 -29.13
N LEU A 158 29.03 6.89 -28.92
CA LEU A 158 29.95 8.02 -28.79
C LEU A 158 30.07 8.83 -30.09
N ARG A 159 30.17 8.16 -31.25
CA ARG A 159 30.18 8.83 -32.58
C ARG A 159 28.88 9.58 -32.86
N GLU A 160 27.74 9.01 -32.46
CA GLU A 160 26.40 9.60 -32.59
C GLU A 160 26.10 10.64 -31.49
N ASN A 161 27.01 10.84 -30.54
CA ASN A 161 26.83 11.70 -29.37
C ASN A 161 25.55 11.38 -28.55
N ARG A 162 25.20 10.09 -28.46
CA ARG A 162 24.04 9.57 -27.70
C ARG A 162 24.44 9.26 -26.26
N LEU A 163 24.27 10.26 -25.39
CA LEU A 163 24.61 10.21 -23.95
C LEU A 163 23.38 10.25 -23.04
N ASP A 164 22.21 9.94 -23.57
CA ASP A 164 20.91 9.97 -22.88
C ASP A 164 20.78 8.92 -21.76
N GLU A 165 21.56 7.84 -21.84
CA GLU A 165 21.57 6.71 -20.89
C GLU A 165 22.96 6.59 -20.21
N PRO A 166 23.38 7.58 -19.41
CA PRO A 166 24.79 7.74 -19.01
C PRO A 166 25.32 6.55 -18.20
N PHE A 167 24.52 5.98 -17.31
CA PHE A 167 24.95 4.90 -16.42
C PHE A 167 24.92 3.53 -17.11
N SER A 168 23.95 3.30 -18.00
CA SER A 168 23.94 2.13 -18.89
C SER A 168 25.12 2.14 -19.85
N LEU A 169 25.46 3.32 -20.39
CA LEU A 169 26.64 3.52 -21.22
C LEU A 169 27.94 3.25 -20.44
N LEU A 170 28.05 3.73 -19.19
CA LEU A 170 29.21 3.49 -18.32
C LEU A 170 29.37 2.01 -17.93
N ALA A 171 28.27 1.28 -17.77
CA ALA A 171 28.30 -0.17 -17.54
C ALA A 171 28.85 -0.92 -18.75
N ALA A 172 28.36 -0.60 -19.96
CA ALA A 172 28.85 -1.19 -21.20
C ALA A 172 30.29 -0.77 -21.54
N ALA A 173 30.70 0.44 -21.16
CA ALA A 173 32.08 0.91 -21.31
C ALA A 173 33.07 0.01 -20.54
N GLY A 174 32.69 -0.43 -19.34
CA GLY A 174 33.48 -1.37 -18.53
C GLY A 174 33.63 -2.76 -19.15
N LEU A 175 32.67 -3.19 -19.99
CA LEU A 175 32.82 -4.40 -20.81
C LEU A 175 33.75 -4.16 -21.99
N ALA A 176 33.63 -2.99 -22.64
CA ALA A 176 34.36 -2.62 -23.84
C ALA A 176 35.83 -2.24 -23.58
N GLY A 177 36.19 -1.91 -22.34
CA GLY A 177 37.47 -1.29 -21.99
C GLY A 177 37.57 0.16 -22.46
N LEU A 178 36.45 0.89 -22.47
CA LEU A 178 36.34 2.30 -22.92
C LEU A 178 35.96 3.23 -21.76
N ASP A 179 36.37 2.87 -20.54
CA ASP A 179 36.06 3.58 -19.31
C ASP A 179 36.46 5.06 -19.35
N ALA A 180 37.68 5.35 -19.81
CA ALA A 180 38.25 6.68 -19.78
C ALA A 180 37.53 7.62 -20.76
N GLU A 181 37.28 7.16 -21.99
CA GLU A 181 36.61 7.93 -23.04
C GLU A 181 35.17 8.26 -22.65
N VAL A 182 34.45 7.28 -22.10
CA VAL A 182 33.07 7.48 -21.67
C VAL A 182 33.03 8.38 -20.42
N ALA A 183 33.89 8.16 -19.43
CA ALA A 183 33.94 8.98 -18.22
C ALA A 183 34.25 10.45 -18.54
N GLU A 184 35.20 10.73 -19.43
CA GLU A 184 35.51 12.09 -19.87
C GLU A 184 34.27 12.79 -20.44
N ARG A 185 33.54 12.11 -21.34
CA ARG A 185 32.31 12.65 -21.94
C ARG A 185 31.19 12.86 -20.93
N LEU A 186 31.04 11.93 -19.98
CA LEU A 186 29.98 12.00 -18.98
C LEU A 186 30.25 13.05 -17.89
N THR A 187 31.51 13.29 -17.55
CA THR A 187 31.90 14.24 -16.49
C THR A 187 32.07 15.67 -17.00
N ALA A 188 32.27 15.86 -18.31
CA ALA A 188 32.41 17.17 -18.94
C ALA A 188 31.26 18.14 -18.54
N GLY A 189 31.62 19.24 -17.87
CA GLY A 189 30.69 20.28 -17.44
C GLY A 189 29.76 19.90 -16.28
N ARG A 190 29.92 18.72 -15.67
CA ARG A 190 29.17 18.32 -14.46
C ARG A 190 29.79 18.92 -13.20
N GLY A 191 28.96 19.09 -12.17
CA GLY A 191 29.43 19.54 -10.87
C GLY A 191 30.19 18.44 -10.11
N PRO A 192 31.02 18.80 -9.12
CA PRO A 192 31.97 17.89 -8.48
C PRO A 192 31.31 16.70 -7.79
N LEU A 193 30.10 16.83 -7.21
CA LEU A 193 29.42 15.68 -6.61
C LEU A 193 29.02 14.63 -7.67
N ALA A 194 28.60 15.08 -8.85
CA ALA A 194 28.24 14.19 -9.95
C ALA A 194 29.46 13.55 -10.61
N VAL A 195 30.60 14.26 -10.62
CA VAL A 195 31.89 13.70 -11.07
C VAL A 195 32.36 12.61 -10.10
N ALA A 196 32.33 12.88 -8.79
CA ALA A 196 32.69 11.90 -7.77
C ALA A 196 31.82 10.63 -7.80
N GLU A 197 30.54 10.76 -8.19
CA GLU A 197 29.67 9.59 -8.40
C GLU A 197 30.19 8.72 -9.56
N VAL A 198 30.55 9.33 -10.70
CA VAL A 198 31.13 8.59 -11.83
C VAL A 198 32.47 7.94 -11.44
N GLU A 199 33.34 8.66 -10.72
CA GLU A 199 34.61 8.13 -10.24
C GLU A 199 34.44 6.92 -9.33
N LEU A 200 33.44 6.93 -8.43
CA LEU A 200 33.10 5.75 -7.64
C LEU A 200 32.71 4.57 -8.52
N LEU A 201 31.83 4.81 -9.50
CA LEU A 201 31.35 3.76 -10.41
C LEU A 201 32.48 3.16 -11.25
N LEU A 202 33.51 3.93 -11.60
CA LEU A 202 34.69 3.42 -12.30
C LEU A 202 35.45 2.35 -11.48
N GLY A 203 35.37 2.41 -10.15
CA GLY A 203 35.91 1.39 -9.26
C GLY A 203 35.10 0.09 -9.19
N TRP A 204 33.93 0.04 -9.84
CA TRP A 204 33.05 -1.13 -9.88
C TRP A 204 33.15 -1.89 -11.20
N ASP A 205 32.76 -3.17 -11.18
CA ASP A 205 32.64 -3.97 -12.40
C ASP A 205 31.39 -3.59 -13.23
N ALA A 206 31.29 -4.12 -14.45
CA ALA A 206 30.20 -3.80 -15.37
C ALA A 206 28.81 -4.18 -14.84
N ALA A 207 28.69 -5.28 -14.08
CA ALA A 207 27.40 -5.73 -13.53
C ALA A 207 26.96 -4.84 -12.36
N GLN A 208 27.88 -4.43 -11.50
CA GLN A 208 27.66 -3.47 -10.42
C GLN A 208 27.26 -2.10 -10.96
N ARG A 209 27.89 -1.62 -12.04
CA ARG A 209 27.48 -0.39 -12.74
C ARG A 209 26.11 -0.51 -13.40
N ALA A 210 25.80 -1.66 -13.97
CA ALA A 210 24.47 -1.94 -14.53
C ALA A 210 23.40 -1.95 -13.43
N LEU A 211 23.71 -2.43 -12.22
CA LEU A 211 22.81 -2.36 -11.06
C LEU A 211 22.56 -0.90 -10.66
N PHE A 212 23.59 -0.06 -10.70
CA PHE A 212 23.41 1.37 -10.50
C PHE A 212 22.51 2.01 -11.57
N ALA A 213 22.65 1.61 -12.84
CA ALA A 213 21.79 2.08 -13.91
C ALA A 213 20.31 1.71 -13.68
N GLU A 214 20.02 0.48 -13.24
CA GLU A 214 18.65 0.07 -12.84
C GLU A 214 18.07 0.99 -11.76
N PHE A 215 18.86 1.31 -10.74
CA PHE A 215 18.42 2.20 -9.66
C PHE A 215 18.11 3.61 -10.18
N VAL A 216 18.89 4.15 -11.10
CA VAL A 216 18.61 5.48 -11.68
C VAL A 216 17.30 5.47 -12.48
N GLU A 217 17.06 4.40 -13.23
CA GLU A 217 15.84 4.24 -14.03
C GLU A 217 14.57 4.05 -13.20
N GLU A 218 14.70 3.41 -12.04
CA GLU A 218 13.61 3.31 -11.07
C GLU A 218 13.06 4.69 -10.65
N ILE A 219 13.96 5.67 -10.54
CA ILE A 219 13.65 7.01 -10.02
C ILE A 219 13.11 7.93 -11.13
N SER A 220 13.49 7.67 -12.38
CA SER A 220 13.17 8.50 -13.53
C SER A 220 12.92 7.62 -14.75
N PRO A 221 11.77 6.94 -14.82
CA PRO A 221 11.49 6.02 -15.93
C PRO A 221 11.53 6.79 -17.26
N GLY A 222 12.43 6.36 -18.15
CA GLY A 222 12.47 6.80 -19.54
C GLY A 222 11.15 6.55 -20.29
N PRO A 223 11.03 7.03 -21.54
CA PRO A 223 9.79 6.90 -22.32
C PRO A 223 9.30 5.43 -22.41
N LEU A 224 8.01 5.23 -22.13
CA LEU A 224 7.26 3.95 -22.03
C LEU A 224 7.25 3.08 -23.31
N TYR A 225 7.97 3.48 -24.36
CA TYR A 225 7.94 2.85 -25.68
C TYR A 225 9.10 1.88 -25.94
N ARG A 226 9.99 1.67 -24.97
CA ARG A 226 11.07 0.67 -25.08
C ARG A 226 10.61 -0.68 -24.51
N ASP A 227 10.95 -1.77 -25.19
CA ASP A 227 10.68 -3.16 -24.81
C ASP A 227 11.63 -3.60 -23.66
N VAL A 228 11.68 -2.79 -22.60
CA VAL A 228 12.59 -2.93 -21.47
C VAL A 228 11.80 -3.39 -20.24
N PRO A 229 12.34 -4.32 -19.43
CA PRO A 229 11.69 -4.74 -18.20
C PRO A 229 11.45 -3.61 -17.20
N PRO A 230 10.46 -3.73 -16.29
CA PRO A 230 10.35 -2.86 -15.14
C PRO A 230 11.64 -2.92 -14.28
N PRO A 231 12.04 -1.79 -13.65
CA PRO A 231 13.22 -1.74 -12.79
C PRO A 231 13.24 -2.88 -11.75
N LEU A 232 14.45 -3.36 -11.42
CA LEU A 232 14.61 -4.41 -10.41
C LEU A 232 14.03 -3.96 -9.05
N PRO A 233 13.10 -4.73 -8.44
CA PRO A 233 12.46 -4.35 -7.18
C PRO A 233 13.43 -4.27 -5.99
N ASP A 234 14.56 -4.97 -6.07
CA ASP A 234 15.59 -5.09 -5.03
C ASP A 234 16.88 -4.31 -5.37
N ALA A 235 16.83 -3.45 -6.41
CA ALA A 235 18.02 -2.73 -6.90
C ALA A 235 18.66 -1.88 -5.80
N ARG A 236 17.86 -1.21 -4.98
CA ARG A 236 18.31 -0.29 -3.94
C ARG A 236 19.00 -1.03 -2.81
N GLU A 237 18.43 -2.15 -2.37
CA GLU A 237 18.94 -3.01 -1.32
C GLU A 237 20.30 -3.59 -1.73
N ARG A 238 20.38 -4.14 -2.94
CA ARG A 238 21.63 -4.66 -3.51
C ARG A 238 22.68 -3.58 -3.67
N LEU A 239 22.29 -2.41 -4.19
CA LEU A 239 23.18 -1.27 -4.36
C LEU A 239 23.74 -0.77 -3.02
N SER A 240 22.91 -0.79 -1.97
CA SER A 240 23.29 -0.39 -0.62
C SER A 240 24.36 -1.29 0.03
N ALA A 241 24.51 -2.51 -0.48
CA ALA A 241 25.53 -3.46 -0.04
C ALA A 241 26.85 -3.35 -0.84
N LEU A 242 26.89 -2.55 -1.92
CA LEU A 242 28.09 -2.44 -2.75
C LEU A 242 29.23 -1.67 -2.04
N PRO A 243 30.49 -2.07 -2.29
CA PRO A 243 31.64 -1.44 -1.66
C PRO A 243 31.71 0.07 -1.92
N GLY A 244 31.93 0.83 -0.85
CA GLY A 244 32.15 2.28 -0.91
C GLY A 244 30.89 3.13 -1.12
N TYR A 245 29.75 2.56 -1.51
CA TYR A 245 28.56 3.37 -1.83
C TYR A 245 27.98 4.09 -0.62
N VAL A 246 27.85 3.42 0.53
CA VAL A 246 27.32 4.05 1.76
C VAL A 246 28.23 5.19 2.24
N ALA A 247 29.55 5.04 2.11
CA ALA A 247 30.51 6.09 2.43
C ALA A 247 30.36 7.29 1.47
N PHE A 248 30.23 7.02 0.17
CA PHE A 248 29.95 8.03 -0.84
C PHE A 248 28.64 8.78 -0.55
N VAL A 249 27.56 8.06 -0.22
CA VAL A 249 26.25 8.62 0.14
C VAL A 249 26.39 9.62 1.29
N ARG A 250 27.07 9.23 2.36
CA ARG A 250 27.34 10.11 3.50
C ARG A 250 28.11 11.36 3.09
N SER A 251 29.23 11.17 2.41
CA SER A 251 30.09 12.29 1.97
C SER A 251 29.33 13.27 1.07
N THR A 252 28.44 12.78 0.20
CA THR A 252 27.62 13.59 -0.70
C THR A 252 26.62 14.46 0.06
N VAL A 253 25.90 13.89 1.03
CA VAL A 253 24.91 14.63 1.83
C VAL A 253 25.61 15.67 2.71
N GLU A 254 26.71 15.30 3.36
CA GLU A 254 27.50 16.22 4.19
C GLU A 254 28.11 17.36 3.36
N ALA A 255 28.69 17.07 2.20
CA ALA A 255 29.25 18.08 1.30
C ALA A 255 28.17 19.02 0.73
N ALA A 256 26.99 18.49 0.39
CA ALA A 256 25.87 19.32 -0.05
C ALA A 256 25.38 20.26 1.06
N ALA A 257 25.24 19.76 2.29
CA ALA A 257 24.86 20.56 3.45
C ALA A 257 25.91 21.64 3.75
N ALA A 258 27.20 21.29 3.71
CA ALA A 258 28.31 22.23 3.92
C ALA A 258 28.34 23.33 2.87
N ARG A 259 28.14 23.00 1.58
CA ARG A 259 28.07 24.00 0.50
C ARG A 259 26.95 25.01 0.72
N VAL A 260 25.76 24.54 1.11
CA VAL A 260 24.62 25.42 1.37
C VAL A 260 24.89 26.28 2.61
N ALA A 261 25.51 25.74 3.65
CA ALA A 261 25.94 26.52 4.81
C ALA A 261 26.92 27.63 4.42
N ALA A 262 27.92 27.34 3.57
CA ALA A 262 28.86 28.33 3.06
C ALA A 262 28.19 29.45 2.24
N ILE A 263 27.13 29.14 1.48
CA ILE A 263 26.30 30.15 0.80
C ILE A 263 25.60 31.06 1.82
N HIS A 264 25.08 30.49 2.92
CA HIS A 264 24.42 31.25 3.98
C HIS A 264 25.39 32.08 4.82
N ALA A 265 26.63 31.60 5.00
CA ALA A 265 27.71 32.33 5.66
C ALA A 265 28.30 33.46 4.79
N GLY A 266 27.95 33.52 3.49
CA GLY A 266 28.49 34.50 2.54
C GLY A 266 29.88 34.14 2.00
N GLU A 267 30.40 32.95 2.31
CA GLU A 267 31.67 32.42 1.80
C GLU A 267 31.56 32.03 0.31
N LEU A 268 30.37 31.56 -0.10
CA LEU A 268 30.04 31.30 -1.50
C LEU A 268 28.96 32.26 -1.99
N PRO A 269 29.04 32.74 -3.25
CA PRO A 269 28.06 33.68 -3.77
C PRO A 269 26.69 33.03 -3.93
N TYR A 270 25.65 33.68 -3.38
CA TYR A 270 24.28 33.27 -3.62
C TYR A 270 23.85 33.58 -5.06
N ARG A 271 23.41 32.54 -5.77
CA ARG A 271 22.74 32.64 -7.07
C ARG A 271 21.49 31.75 -7.04
N ALA A 272 20.33 32.34 -7.34
CA ALA A 272 19.06 31.63 -7.30
C ALA A 272 19.10 30.36 -8.19
N GLU A 273 18.68 29.22 -7.64
CA GLU A 273 18.66 27.90 -8.27
C GLU A 273 20.02 27.31 -8.72
N LYS A 274 21.13 27.97 -8.36
CA LYS A 274 22.49 27.65 -8.84
C LYS A 274 23.44 27.20 -7.72
N ALA A 275 22.92 26.80 -6.55
CA ALA A 275 23.75 26.21 -5.49
C ALA A 275 24.43 24.89 -5.90
N PHE A 276 23.85 24.20 -6.88
CA PHE A 276 24.33 22.92 -7.40
C PHE A 276 24.33 22.94 -8.94
N GLY A 277 25.43 22.45 -9.51
CA GLY A 277 25.67 22.37 -10.95
C GLY A 277 24.93 21.21 -11.63
N VAL A 278 25.31 20.94 -12.88
CA VAL A 278 24.72 19.88 -13.70
C VAL A 278 25.00 18.52 -13.07
N GLY A 279 23.98 17.65 -12.98
CA GLY A 279 24.06 16.29 -12.42
C GLY A 279 24.02 16.20 -10.89
N GLU A 280 24.45 17.23 -10.15
CA GLU A 280 24.57 17.16 -8.69
C GLU A 280 23.23 16.98 -7.98
N LYS A 281 22.15 17.60 -8.50
CA LYS A 281 20.81 17.51 -7.89
C LYS A 281 20.31 16.06 -7.81
N GLY A 282 20.43 15.32 -8.92
CA GLY A 282 20.06 13.90 -8.96
C GLY A 282 20.97 13.03 -8.11
N THR A 283 22.27 13.35 -8.05
CA THR A 283 23.25 12.67 -7.19
C THR A 283 22.88 12.81 -5.71
N ILE A 284 22.56 14.02 -5.27
CA ILE A 284 22.11 14.28 -3.90
C ILE A 284 20.79 13.56 -3.61
N GLY A 285 19.83 13.60 -4.55
CA GLY A 285 18.56 12.89 -4.44
C GLY A 285 18.73 11.38 -4.22
N ARG A 286 19.57 10.74 -5.03
CA ARG A 286 19.95 9.33 -4.90
C ARG A 286 20.60 9.03 -3.55
N ALA A 287 21.57 9.85 -3.14
CA ALA A 287 22.25 9.69 -1.86
C ALA A 287 21.28 9.77 -0.68
N VAL A 288 20.42 10.79 -0.64
CA VAL A 288 19.40 10.93 0.42
C VAL A 288 18.42 9.76 0.40
N ARG A 289 18.00 9.28 -0.77
CA ARG A 289 17.11 8.10 -0.88
C ARG A 289 17.72 6.85 -0.26
N ILE A 290 19.00 6.57 -0.53
CA ILE A 290 19.69 5.40 0.02
C ILE A 290 19.91 5.55 1.52
N ALA A 291 20.28 6.75 2.00
CA ALA A 291 20.41 7.00 3.43
C ALA A 291 19.07 6.86 4.18
N LEU A 292 17.96 7.30 3.58
CA LEU A 292 16.61 7.13 4.13
C LEU A 292 16.15 5.66 4.10
N LEU A 293 16.39 4.94 3.01
CA LEU A 293 16.11 3.49 2.89
C LEU A 293 16.77 2.72 4.03
N ARG A 294 18.04 3.01 4.28
CA ARG A 294 18.85 2.35 5.32
C ARG A 294 18.60 2.87 6.74
N ASP A 295 17.82 3.95 6.88
CA ASP A 295 17.60 4.67 8.12
C ASP A 295 18.91 5.01 8.86
N GLU A 296 19.84 5.63 8.14
CA GLU A 296 21.19 5.90 8.65
C GLU A 296 21.17 6.89 9.84
N PRO A 297 21.79 6.55 10.99
CA PRO A 297 21.69 7.36 12.22
C PRO A 297 22.39 8.73 12.12
N TRP A 298 23.35 8.89 11.20
CA TRP A 298 24.03 10.16 10.97
C TRP A 298 23.22 11.14 10.11
N LEU A 299 22.17 10.68 9.42
CA LEU A 299 21.44 11.45 8.42
C LEU A 299 20.65 12.65 8.96
N PRO A 300 19.91 12.57 10.09
CA PRO A 300 18.97 13.62 10.49
C PRO A 300 19.57 15.03 10.55
N GLY A 301 20.75 15.18 11.17
CA GLY A 301 21.40 16.48 11.34
C GLY A 301 21.81 17.14 10.01
N PRO A 302 22.66 16.50 9.18
CA PRO A 302 22.99 17.00 7.85
C PRO A 302 21.78 17.23 6.96
N LEU A 303 20.77 16.34 7.00
CA LEU A 303 19.57 16.44 6.18
C LEU A 303 18.72 17.67 6.56
N GLU A 304 18.51 17.91 7.86
CA GLU A 304 17.76 19.08 8.33
C GLU A 304 18.44 20.37 7.86
N ARG A 305 19.77 20.49 8.05
CA ARG A 305 20.54 21.65 7.60
C ARG A 305 20.45 21.86 6.09
N LEU A 306 20.57 20.78 5.31
CA LEU A 306 20.45 20.84 3.86
C LEU A 306 19.05 21.31 3.44
N VAL A 307 18.00 20.67 3.95
CA VAL A 307 16.60 20.95 3.60
C VAL A 307 16.20 22.38 3.93
N ARG A 308 16.47 22.84 5.15
CA ARG A 308 16.17 24.23 5.56
C ARG A 308 17.00 25.22 4.76
N GLY A 309 18.30 24.94 4.59
CA GLY A 309 19.22 25.81 3.87
C GLY A 309 18.85 26.00 2.39
N VAL A 310 18.39 24.96 1.69
CA VAL A 310 17.95 25.10 0.28
C VAL A 310 16.54 25.70 0.15
N ALA A 311 15.76 25.71 1.23
CA ALA A 311 14.38 26.19 1.27
C ALA A 311 14.23 27.70 1.55
N VAL A 312 15.33 28.42 1.81
CA VAL A 312 15.32 29.87 2.00
C VAL A 312 16.59 30.54 1.47
N ALA A 313 16.46 31.69 0.81
CA ALA A 313 17.62 32.50 0.42
C ALA A 313 18.32 33.11 1.64
N PRO A 314 19.64 33.30 1.62
CA PRO A 314 20.36 34.01 2.67
C PRO A 314 20.02 35.51 2.73
N THR A 315 19.36 36.04 1.69
CA THR A 315 18.92 37.43 1.58
C THR A 315 17.41 37.55 1.78
N LYS A 316 16.86 38.78 1.66
CA LYS A 316 15.40 39.01 1.64
C LYS A 316 14.70 38.52 0.35
N ALA A 317 15.43 37.94 -0.60
CA ALA A 317 14.87 37.48 -1.86
C ALA A 317 13.82 36.38 -1.66
N ARG A 318 12.81 36.35 -2.55
CA ARG A 318 11.79 35.30 -2.62
C ARG A 318 12.21 34.16 -3.56
N THR A 319 13.50 33.87 -3.59
CA THR A 319 14.14 32.82 -4.39
C THR A 319 14.81 31.80 -3.46
N LEU A 320 15.40 30.75 -4.03
CA LEU A 320 15.94 29.62 -3.29
C LEU A 320 17.35 29.25 -3.80
N PRO A 321 18.25 28.75 -2.94
CA PRO A 321 19.51 28.18 -3.39
C PRO A 321 19.31 26.99 -4.35
N SER A 322 18.36 26.09 -4.04
CA SER A 322 17.96 25.03 -4.97
C SER A 322 16.59 24.40 -4.66
N GLN A 323 15.57 24.73 -5.45
CA GLN A 323 14.29 24.00 -5.50
C GLN A 323 14.49 22.54 -5.94
N GLY A 324 15.39 22.31 -6.90
CA GLY A 324 15.63 20.97 -7.43
C GLY A 324 16.06 19.99 -6.34
N VAL A 325 17.05 20.34 -5.51
CA VAL A 325 17.47 19.48 -4.38
C VAL A 325 16.34 19.29 -3.37
N LEU A 326 15.61 20.36 -3.03
CA LEU A 326 14.47 20.26 -2.11
C LEU A 326 13.43 19.24 -2.58
N PHE A 327 13.11 19.23 -3.88
CA PHE A 327 12.12 18.30 -4.44
C PHE A 327 12.67 16.90 -4.70
N GLU A 328 13.96 16.73 -4.96
CA GLU A 328 14.61 15.41 -4.94
C GLU A 328 14.52 14.79 -3.54
N ILE A 329 14.82 15.56 -2.49
CA ILE A 329 14.68 15.09 -1.09
C ILE A 329 13.22 14.74 -0.78
N ALA A 330 12.27 15.57 -1.20
CA ALA A 330 10.84 15.28 -1.00
C ALA A 330 10.36 14.04 -1.78
N ARG A 331 10.96 13.70 -2.93
CA ARG A 331 10.70 12.43 -3.64
C ARG A 331 11.34 11.25 -2.91
N ALA A 332 12.59 11.38 -2.47
CA ALA A 332 13.25 10.37 -1.65
C ALA A 332 12.48 10.05 -0.36
N ALA A 333 11.91 11.07 0.30
CA ALA A 333 11.05 10.92 1.47
C ALA A 333 9.67 10.31 1.14
N GLU A 334 9.19 10.45 -0.10
CA GLU A 334 7.95 9.80 -0.55
C GLU A 334 8.15 8.28 -0.68
N ASP A 335 9.35 7.87 -1.11
CA ASP A 335 9.72 6.47 -1.24
C ASP A 335 10.09 5.84 0.12
N HIS A 336 10.87 6.55 0.95
CA HIS A 336 11.39 6.06 2.22
C HIS A 336 11.20 7.12 3.32
N PRO A 337 9.98 7.32 3.81
CA PRO A 337 9.70 8.33 4.83
C PRO A 337 10.38 8.01 6.15
N THR A 338 10.79 9.05 6.88
CA THR A 338 11.17 9.00 8.31
C THR A 338 10.57 10.19 9.05
N PRO A 339 10.38 10.11 10.39
CA PRO A 339 9.91 11.24 11.20
C PRO A 339 10.75 12.52 11.02
N GLU A 340 12.07 12.37 10.90
CA GLU A 340 13.02 13.48 10.82
C GLU A 340 12.92 14.21 9.47
N VAL A 341 12.82 13.50 8.34
CA VAL A 341 12.67 14.15 7.03
C VAL A 341 11.30 14.81 6.88
N VAL A 342 10.24 14.21 7.44
CA VAL A 342 8.91 14.85 7.50
C VAL A 342 8.99 16.17 8.27
N SER A 343 9.67 16.16 9.41
CA SER A 343 9.84 17.35 10.26
C SER A 343 10.67 18.43 9.55
N ALA A 344 11.78 18.06 8.90
CA ALA A 344 12.62 18.97 8.11
C ALA A 344 11.84 19.60 6.93
N LEU A 345 11.04 18.82 6.20
CA LEU A 345 10.22 19.32 5.09
C LEU A 345 9.10 20.25 5.57
N ARG A 346 8.52 20.01 6.76
CA ARG A 346 7.56 20.93 7.39
C ARG A 346 8.21 22.25 7.76
N ALA A 347 9.38 22.22 8.40
CA ALA A 347 10.15 23.43 8.72
C ALA A 347 10.48 24.24 7.46
N ALA A 348 10.99 23.56 6.41
CA ALA A 348 11.24 24.19 5.11
C ALA A 348 9.98 24.83 4.50
N ARG A 349 8.82 24.17 4.63
CA ARG A 349 7.52 24.67 4.15
C ARG A 349 7.07 25.94 4.90
N GLU A 350 7.44 26.10 6.16
CA GLU A 350 7.12 27.30 6.97
C GLU A 350 8.09 28.45 6.73
N GLU A 351 9.37 28.14 6.54
CA GLU A 351 10.45 29.13 6.39
C GLU A 351 10.54 29.73 4.99
N THR A 352 10.12 28.97 3.98
CA THR A 352 10.28 29.39 2.60
C THR A 352 9.44 30.61 2.26
N ARG A 353 10.06 31.58 1.57
CA ARG A 353 9.41 32.82 1.10
C ARG A 353 8.91 32.72 -0.34
N HIS A 354 9.17 31.60 -1.01
CA HIS A 354 8.78 31.38 -2.40
C HIS A 354 7.32 30.92 -2.48
N ALA A 355 6.47 31.65 -3.20
CA ALA A 355 5.01 31.42 -3.17
C ALA A 355 4.57 30.02 -3.63
N GLY A 356 5.30 29.40 -4.57
CA GLY A 356 4.93 28.10 -5.14
C GLY A 356 5.39 26.88 -4.32
N VAL A 357 6.42 27.02 -3.50
CA VAL A 357 7.07 25.88 -2.82
C VAL A 357 6.20 25.29 -1.71
N PRO A 358 5.54 26.08 -0.84
CA PRO A 358 4.62 25.55 0.17
C PRO A 358 3.54 24.66 -0.42
N LYS A 359 2.92 25.08 -1.54
CA LYS A 359 1.87 24.31 -2.21
C LYS A 359 2.39 22.96 -2.73
N GLN A 360 3.62 22.91 -3.23
CA GLN A 360 4.22 21.66 -3.69
C GLN A 360 4.62 20.74 -2.53
N LEU A 361 5.20 21.31 -1.46
CA LEU A 361 5.52 20.55 -0.24
C LEU A 361 4.26 20.01 0.45
N ASP A 362 3.18 20.79 0.52
CA ASP A 362 1.89 20.34 1.05
C ASP A 362 1.33 19.15 0.24
N ARG A 363 1.50 19.12 -1.08
CA ARG A 363 1.12 17.96 -1.93
C ARG A 363 2.01 16.74 -1.67
N LYS A 364 3.32 16.94 -1.51
CA LYS A 364 4.28 15.88 -1.19
C LYS A 364 3.99 15.27 0.18
N LEU A 365 3.84 16.09 1.21
CA LEU A 365 3.55 15.67 2.58
C LEU A 365 2.27 14.84 2.68
N LYS A 366 1.22 15.16 1.88
CA LYS A 366 0.00 14.34 1.80
C LYS A 366 0.23 12.89 1.34
N ARG A 367 1.35 12.59 0.67
CA ARG A 367 1.72 11.23 0.23
C ARG A 367 2.77 10.60 1.14
N ILE A 368 3.72 11.40 1.62
CA ILE A 368 4.78 10.99 2.56
C ILE A 368 4.19 10.51 3.90
N GLU A 369 3.21 11.23 4.47
CA GLU A 369 2.69 10.91 5.80
C GLU A 369 1.92 9.58 5.89
N PRO A 370 1.06 9.22 4.92
CA PRO A 370 0.50 7.88 4.85
C PRO A 370 1.58 6.81 4.66
N ALA A 371 2.55 7.02 3.76
CA ALA A 371 3.64 6.07 3.53
C ALA A 371 4.51 5.84 4.78
N LEU A 372 4.65 6.85 5.65
CA LEU A 372 5.35 6.69 6.94
C LEU A 372 4.67 5.66 7.83
N ALA A 373 3.33 5.55 7.77
CA ALA A 373 2.61 4.56 8.54
C ALA A 373 2.91 3.13 8.08
N ASP A 374 3.20 2.95 6.79
CA ASP A 374 3.52 1.64 6.22
C ASP A 374 4.98 1.21 6.56
N ARG A 375 5.78 2.13 7.11
CA ARG A 375 7.18 1.93 7.50
C ARG A 375 7.33 1.85 9.02
N VAL A 376 6.76 0.79 9.58
CA VAL A 376 6.52 0.62 11.03
C VAL A 376 7.81 0.66 11.85
N GLU A 377 8.94 0.24 11.30
CA GLU A 377 10.24 0.20 11.96
C GLU A 377 10.82 1.59 12.29
N VAL A 378 10.38 2.64 11.58
CA VAL A 378 10.81 4.02 11.83
C VAL A 378 9.69 4.92 12.33
N ALA A 379 8.43 4.58 12.05
CA ALA A 379 7.26 5.39 12.40
C ALA A 379 7.13 5.68 13.91
N PHE A 380 7.73 4.83 14.75
CA PHE A 380 7.63 4.90 16.21
C PHE A 380 8.55 5.95 16.87
N ARG A 381 9.48 6.57 16.13
CA ARG A 381 10.30 7.69 16.62
C ARG A 381 9.58 9.04 16.60
N LEU A 382 8.27 9.07 16.35
CA LEU A 382 7.48 10.29 16.38
C LEU A 382 7.44 10.85 17.82
N PRO A 383 7.68 12.16 18.02
CA PRO A 383 7.53 12.76 19.35
C PRO A 383 6.07 12.64 19.79
N ASP A 384 5.86 12.39 21.08
CA ASP A 384 4.52 12.15 21.63
C ASP A 384 3.64 13.41 21.56
N GLY A 385 4.23 14.60 21.44
CA GLY A 385 3.51 15.86 21.25
C GLY A 385 2.85 16.38 22.52
N ARG A 386 3.18 15.83 23.70
CA ARG A 386 2.74 16.37 24.99
C ARG A 386 3.32 17.76 25.19
N VAL A 387 2.45 18.77 25.30
CA VAL A 387 2.87 20.15 25.57
C VAL A 387 2.06 20.71 26.71
N ARG A 388 2.77 21.32 27.68
CA ARG A 388 2.20 22.18 28.70
C ARG A 388 2.93 23.53 28.67
N GLN A 389 2.23 24.60 28.36
CA GLN A 389 2.82 25.92 28.14
C GLN A 389 2.04 27.03 28.83
N ALA A 390 2.71 27.80 29.69
CA ALA A 390 2.14 28.96 30.37
C ALA A 390 2.13 30.19 29.45
N LEU A 391 1.01 30.92 29.44
CA LEU A 391 0.74 32.14 28.67
C LEU A 391 -0.02 33.13 29.58
N GLY A 392 0.75 33.91 30.35
CA GLY A 392 0.23 34.73 31.44
C GLY A 392 -0.33 33.86 32.56
N GLU A 393 -1.55 34.15 33.01
CA GLU A 393 -2.27 33.34 34.02
C GLU A 393 -2.89 32.04 33.47
N HIS A 394 -2.76 31.80 32.15
CA HIS A 394 -3.38 30.67 31.49
C HIS A 394 -2.35 29.63 31.08
N THR A 395 -2.76 28.36 31.02
CA THR A 395 -1.91 27.27 30.54
C THR A 395 -2.58 26.59 29.35
N ALA A 396 -1.85 26.44 28.25
CA ALA A 396 -2.23 25.59 27.13
C ALA A 396 -1.71 24.17 27.38
N VAL A 397 -2.55 23.17 27.13
CA VAL A 397 -2.21 21.75 27.26
C VAL A 397 -2.61 21.00 26.00
N ILE A 398 -1.66 20.32 25.37
CA ILE A 398 -1.90 19.32 24.31
C ILE A 398 -1.83 17.94 24.97
N SER A 399 -2.98 17.26 25.05
CA SER A 399 -3.08 15.88 25.56
C SER A 399 -3.14 14.87 24.42
N ILE A 400 -2.60 13.67 24.66
CA ILE A 400 -2.58 12.53 23.72
C ILE A 400 -3.07 11.22 24.37
N GLU A 401 -3.60 11.30 25.60
CA GLU A 401 -4.08 10.15 26.37
C GLU A 401 -5.37 9.55 25.78
N GLY A 402 -6.04 10.30 24.90
CA GLY A 402 -7.20 9.89 24.11
C GLY A 402 -7.04 10.39 22.66
N GLU A 403 -8.01 11.18 22.20
CA GLU A 403 -7.86 12.01 21.00
C GLU A 403 -6.98 13.24 21.31
N VAL A 404 -6.17 13.68 20.34
CA VAL A 404 -5.35 14.88 20.54
C VAL A 404 -6.20 16.14 20.72
N GLU A 405 -6.19 16.64 21.95
CA GLU A 405 -6.94 17.83 22.35
C GLU A 405 -6.00 18.96 22.75
N LEU A 406 -6.19 20.14 22.15
CA LEU A 406 -5.64 21.40 22.66
C LEU A 406 -6.65 22.04 23.61
N SER A 407 -6.30 22.09 24.89
CA SER A 407 -7.13 22.65 25.95
C SER A 407 -6.47 23.85 26.62
N TRP A 408 -7.28 24.69 27.25
CA TRP A 408 -6.85 25.92 27.92
C TRP A 408 -7.29 25.89 29.38
N TRP A 409 -6.43 26.35 30.27
CA TRP A 409 -6.62 26.26 31.71
C TRP A 409 -6.31 27.59 32.40
N HIS A 410 -7.01 27.89 33.49
CA HIS A 410 -6.68 28.95 34.46
C HIS A 410 -6.66 28.30 35.84
N GLY A 411 -5.47 28.19 36.45
CA GLY A 411 -5.24 27.26 37.56
C GLY A 411 -5.66 25.83 37.18
N ASP A 412 -6.53 25.22 37.99
CA ASP A 412 -7.06 23.87 37.77
C ASP A 412 -8.36 23.83 36.95
N ARG A 413 -8.85 24.99 36.46
CA ARG A 413 -10.10 25.06 35.71
C ARG A 413 -9.87 25.00 34.21
N LYS A 414 -10.41 23.96 33.56
CA LYS A 414 -10.48 23.85 32.09
C LYS A 414 -11.46 24.87 31.49
N LEU A 415 -11.04 25.56 30.45
CA LEU A 415 -11.80 26.58 29.72
C LEU A 415 -12.29 26.03 28.37
N LYS A 416 -13.49 26.45 27.95
CA LYS A 416 -14.13 25.96 26.70
C LYS A 416 -13.48 26.51 25.43
N THR A 417 -12.87 27.68 25.49
CA THR A 417 -12.29 28.37 24.33
C THR A 417 -10.97 29.03 24.71
N VAL A 418 -10.21 29.44 23.69
CA VAL A 418 -8.98 30.21 23.89
C VAL A 418 -9.33 31.52 24.64
N PRO A 419 -8.69 31.81 25.78
CA PRO A 419 -8.94 33.04 26.55
C PRO A 419 -8.72 34.30 25.71
N ALA A 420 -9.53 35.34 25.95
CA ALA A 420 -9.44 36.60 25.22
C ALA A 420 -8.09 37.31 25.42
N ALA A 421 -7.56 37.30 26.65
CA ALA A 421 -6.25 37.85 26.98
C ALA A 421 -5.13 37.18 26.16
N VAL A 422 -5.11 35.83 26.16
CA VAL A 422 -4.13 35.05 25.38
C VAL A 422 -4.25 35.31 23.87
N LYS A 423 -5.47 35.40 23.32
CA LYS A 423 -5.67 35.73 21.90
C LYS A 423 -5.11 37.10 21.51
N ARG A 424 -5.15 38.07 22.42
CA ARG A 424 -4.67 39.43 22.19
C ARG A 424 -3.16 39.56 22.40
N GLU A 425 -2.65 38.94 23.44
CA GLU A 425 -1.25 39.09 23.89
C GLU A 425 -0.30 38.06 23.27
N HIS A 426 -0.82 36.89 22.89
CA HIS A 426 -0.04 35.77 22.34
C HIS A 426 -0.66 35.16 21.06
N PRO A 427 -1.07 35.95 20.05
CA PRO A 427 -1.75 35.43 18.86
C PRO A 427 -0.92 34.43 18.06
N GLU A 428 0.39 34.67 17.92
CA GLU A 428 1.30 33.77 17.21
C GLU A 428 1.49 32.45 17.96
N GLU A 429 1.51 32.48 19.30
CA GLU A 429 1.66 31.27 20.10
C GLU A 429 0.40 30.41 20.06
N VAL A 430 -0.78 31.03 20.09
CA VAL A 430 -2.06 30.33 19.86
C VAL A 430 -2.07 29.65 18.50
N LYS A 431 -1.55 30.31 17.46
CA LYS A 431 -1.44 29.75 16.11
C LYS A 431 -0.46 28.57 16.09
N ARG A 432 0.73 28.73 16.69
CA ARG A 432 1.74 27.66 16.84
C ARG A 432 1.17 26.43 17.56
N LEU A 433 0.51 26.62 18.71
CA LEU A 433 -0.08 25.54 19.50
C LEU A 433 -1.20 24.81 18.75
N ARG A 434 -2.01 25.52 17.95
CA ARG A 434 -3.03 24.90 17.09
C ARG A 434 -2.39 24.04 15.99
N GLU A 435 -1.33 24.52 15.35
CA GLU A 435 -0.61 23.73 14.35
C GLU A 435 0.08 22.52 14.99
N LEU A 436 0.67 22.68 16.17
CA LEU A 436 1.27 21.58 16.92
C LEU A 436 0.24 20.51 17.30
N ALA A 437 -0.95 20.92 17.75
CA ALA A 437 -2.03 19.99 18.03
C ALA A 437 -2.50 19.25 16.76
N LYS A 438 -2.60 19.94 15.61
CA LYS A 438 -2.90 19.28 14.32
C LYS A 438 -1.81 18.30 13.91
N GLN A 439 -0.54 18.66 14.16
CA GLN A 439 0.60 17.79 13.89
C GLN A 439 0.57 16.54 14.75
N ALA A 440 0.45 16.68 16.07
CA ALA A 440 0.34 15.56 17.00
C ALA A 440 -0.84 14.63 16.61
N ARG A 441 -1.97 15.20 16.18
CA ARG A 441 -3.14 14.44 15.71
C ARG A 441 -2.83 13.60 14.46
N ARG A 442 -2.08 14.16 13.49
CA ARG A 442 -1.58 13.41 12.32
C ARG A 442 -0.57 12.33 12.72
N GLN A 443 0.37 12.66 13.60
CA GLN A 443 1.41 11.74 14.08
C GLN A 443 0.80 10.55 14.82
N GLN A 444 -0.16 10.79 15.72
CA GLN A 444 -0.89 9.72 16.40
C GLN A 444 -1.65 8.83 15.41
N ALA A 445 -2.29 9.40 14.39
CA ALA A 445 -2.99 8.62 13.36
C ALA A 445 -2.02 7.76 12.52
N THR A 446 -0.84 8.29 12.16
CA THR A 446 0.22 7.54 11.48
C THR A 446 0.74 6.41 12.36
N LEU A 447 1.01 6.68 13.65
CA LEU A 447 1.45 5.69 14.62
C LEU A 447 0.43 4.56 14.80
N VAL A 448 -0.85 4.89 14.95
CA VAL A 448 -1.95 3.92 15.09
C VAL A 448 -2.04 3.01 13.86
N ARG A 449 -1.96 3.59 12.65
CA ARG A 449 -1.94 2.80 11.41
C ARG A 449 -0.72 1.88 11.32
N ALA A 450 0.45 2.36 11.73
CA ALA A 450 1.67 1.56 11.76
C ALA A 450 1.56 0.38 12.74
N LEU A 451 0.99 0.61 13.92
CA LEU A 451 0.70 -0.44 14.90
C LEU A 451 -0.26 -1.50 14.33
N GLU A 452 -1.35 -1.08 13.68
CA GLU A 452 -2.27 -2.03 13.03
C GLU A 452 -1.60 -2.83 11.90
N ALA A 453 -0.77 -2.19 11.07
CA ALA A 453 0.00 -2.88 10.03
C ALA A 453 0.97 -3.92 10.63
N GLY A 454 1.46 -3.68 11.84
CA GLY A 454 2.35 -4.58 12.59
C GLY A 454 1.77 -5.98 12.86
N TYR A 455 0.45 -6.18 12.87
CA TYR A 455 -0.15 -7.48 13.23
C TYR A 455 0.31 -8.65 12.35
N ALA A 456 0.40 -8.41 11.05
CA ALA A 456 0.74 -9.43 10.08
C ALA A 456 2.25 -9.71 10.00
N HIS A 457 3.10 -8.88 10.61
CA HIS A 457 4.55 -8.99 10.50
C HIS A 457 5.08 -10.24 11.21
N GLN A 458 6.00 -10.95 10.55
CA GLN A 458 6.64 -12.14 11.13
C GLN A 458 7.62 -11.75 12.24
N VAL A 459 8.42 -10.70 12.01
CA VAL A 459 9.29 -10.09 13.01
C VAL A 459 8.59 -8.87 13.56
N GLY A 460 8.42 -8.81 14.88
CA GLY A 460 7.83 -7.66 15.54
C GLY A 460 8.65 -6.39 15.22
N PRO A 461 8.01 -5.29 14.78
CA PRO A 461 8.61 -3.97 14.76
C PRO A 461 9.29 -3.61 16.10
N PRO A 462 10.17 -2.59 16.15
CA PRO A 462 10.87 -2.17 17.36
C PRO A 462 9.92 -1.43 18.34
N TYR A 463 8.87 -2.12 18.81
CA TYR A 463 7.81 -1.58 19.67
C TYR A 463 8.33 -0.93 20.93
N ARG A 464 9.52 -1.33 21.39
CA ARG A 464 10.24 -0.72 22.53
C ARG A 464 10.43 0.79 22.41
N GLN A 465 10.51 1.33 21.20
CA GLN A 465 10.56 2.78 21.00
C GLN A 465 9.31 3.52 21.50
N LEU A 466 8.21 2.81 21.76
CA LEU A 466 6.95 3.35 22.27
C LEU A 466 6.79 3.21 23.78
N GLU A 467 7.84 2.83 24.52
CA GLU A 467 7.77 2.76 25.99
C GLU A 467 7.44 4.13 26.59
N GLY A 468 6.43 4.17 27.47
CA GLY A 468 5.89 5.41 28.04
C GLY A 468 5.03 6.25 27.07
N HIS A 469 4.81 5.77 25.84
CA HIS A 469 3.94 6.43 24.88
C HIS A 469 2.46 6.11 25.17
N PRO A 470 1.55 7.09 25.28
CA PRO A 470 0.15 6.87 25.69
C PRO A 470 -0.70 6.02 24.75
N VAL A 471 -0.26 5.85 23.50
CA VAL A 471 -0.87 4.88 22.58
C VAL A 471 -0.52 3.45 22.99
N ALA A 472 0.73 3.19 23.39
CA ALA A 472 1.18 1.86 23.79
C ALA A 472 0.58 1.45 25.15
N ASP A 473 0.43 2.39 26.09
CA ASP A 473 -0.15 2.14 27.42
C ASP A 473 -1.61 1.65 27.38
N ARG A 474 -2.33 1.94 26.29
CA ARG A 474 -3.74 1.56 26.08
C ARG A 474 -3.92 0.31 25.22
N LEU A 475 -2.82 -0.36 24.86
CA LEU A 475 -2.80 -1.58 24.07
C LEU A 475 -2.38 -2.78 24.93
N ILE A 476 -2.84 -3.95 24.50
CA ILE A 476 -2.47 -5.24 25.07
C ILE A 476 -1.23 -5.75 24.32
N TRP A 477 -0.23 -6.20 25.05
CA TRP A 477 1.07 -6.63 24.53
C TRP A 477 1.37 -8.05 24.97
N ASP A 478 1.92 -8.84 24.05
CA ASP A 478 2.44 -10.17 24.30
C ASP A 478 3.95 -10.06 24.57
N PHE A 479 4.39 -10.55 25.72
CA PHE A 479 5.81 -10.61 26.11
C PHE A 479 6.28 -12.06 26.18
N GLU A 480 7.41 -12.37 25.55
CA GLU A 480 8.01 -13.70 25.62
C GLU A 480 8.76 -13.86 26.95
N VAL A 481 8.10 -14.46 27.94
CA VAL A 481 8.66 -14.66 29.29
C VAL A 481 9.64 -15.83 29.35
N SER A 482 9.57 -16.74 28.39
CA SER A 482 10.55 -17.78 28.10
C SER A 482 10.36 -18.23 26.64
N PRO A 483 11.35 -18.88 25.99
CA PRO A 483 11.25 -19.24 24.56
C PRO A 483 9.94 -19.98 24.22
N GLY A 484 9.12 -19.38 23.36
CA GLY A 484 7.82 -19.89 22.93
C GLY A 484 6.65 -19.66 23.89
N VAL A 485 6.90 -19.15 25.10
CA VAL A 485 5.85 -18.87 26.11
C VAL A 485 5.60 -17.37 26.18
N TRP A 486 4.39 -16.99 25.75
CA TRP A 486 3.96 -15.60 25.68
C TRP A 486 2.97 -15.29 26.80
N ARG A 487 3.11 -14.10 27.40
CA ARG A 487 2.20 -13.57 28.40
C ARG A 487 1.69 -12.20 27.98
N SER A 488 0.37 -12.04 28.05
CA SER A 488 -0.33 -10.83 27.68
C SER A 488 -0.41 -9.86 28.86
N GLU A 489 -0.06 -8.60 28.67
CA GLU A 489 -0.26 -7.52 29.66
C GLU A 489 -0.76 -6.22 29.02
N LEU A 490 -1.39 -5.35 29.82
CA LEU A 490 -1.83 -4.04 29.36
C LEU A 490 -0.68 -3.03 29.53
N GLY A 491 -0.38 -2.31 28.45
CA GLY A 491 0.72 -1.35 28.40
C GLY A 491 2.07 -2.00 28.12
N LEU A 492 3.03 -1.19 27.67
CA LEU A 492 4.36 -1.66 27.31
C LEU A 492 5.30 -1.60 28.52
N THR A 493 5.08 -2.47 29.50
CA THR A 493 5.62 -2.33 30.88
C THR A 493 6.80 -3.25 31.23
N VAL A 494 7.03 -4.34 30.49
CA VAL A 494 8.05 -5.36 30.83
C VAL A 494 9.29 -5.16 29.96
N PRO A 495 10.45 -4.70 30.48
CA PRO A 495 11.66 -4.43 29.67
C PRO A 495 12.38 -5.72 29.20
N ASP A 496 13.24 -5.59 28.18
CA ASP A 496 14.28 -6.56 27.78
C ASP A 496 13.87 -7.99 27.35
N VAL A 497 12.62 -8.18 26.93
CA VAL A 497 12.14 -9.42 26.27
C VAL A 497 11.54 -9.15 24.89
N PRO A 498 11.51 -10.16 23.98
CA PRO A 498 10.74 -10.05 22.75
C PRO A 498 9.28 -9.68 23.04
N VAL A 499 8.77 -8.71 22.29
CA VAL A 499 7.43 -8.16 22.47
C VAL A 499 6.72 -8.08 21.12
N ARG A 500 5.42 -8.34 21.13
CA ARG A 500 4.55 -8.18 19.95
C ARG A 500 3.18 -7.66 20.39
N LEU A 501 2.42 -7.11 19.45
CA LEU A 501 1.02 -6.79 19.72
C LEU A 501 0.21 -8.07 19.95
N TRP A 502 -0.55 -8.08 21.05
CA TRP A 502 -1.52 -9.14 21.33
C TRP A 502 -2.63 -9.13 20.27
N HIS A 503 -3.03 -10.30 19.79
CA HIS A 503 -4.07 -10.45 18.78
C HIS A 503 -5.00 -11.62 19.15
N PRO A 504 -6.34 -11.49 19.02
CA PRO A 504 -7.28 -12.52 19.44
C PRO A 504 -7.09 -13.86 18.71
N ALA A 505 -6.62 -13.85 17.46
CA ALA A 505 -6.29 -15.08 16.71
C ALA A 505 -5.13 -15.91 17.30
N ARG A 506 -4.34 -15.35 18.25
CA ARG A 506 -3.28 -16.07 18.97
C ARG A 506 -3.69 -16.47 20.39
N ALA A 507 -4.87 -16.03 20.84
CA ALA A 507 -5.35 -16.18 22.20
C ALA A 507 -6.47 -17.22 22.28
N THR A 508 -6.66 -17.79 23.47
CA THR A 508 -7.81 -18.68 23.70
C THR A 508 -9.11 -17.87 23.80
N PRO A 509 -10.29 -18.47 23.55
CA PRO A 509 -11.57 -17.78 23.72
C PRO A 509 -11.77 -17.19 25.12
N ASP A 510 -11.26 -17.85 26.17
CA ASP A 510 -11.35 -17.37 27.55
C ASP A 510 -10.44 -16.18 27.82
N GLU A 511 -9.23 -16.19 27.26
CA GLU A 511 -8.33 -15.04 27.34
C GLU A 511 -8.91 -13.82 26.60
N VAL A 512 -9.47 -14.02 25.40
CA VAL A 512 -10.18 -12.95 24.66
C VAL A 512 -11.34 -12.40 25.49
N ARG A 513 -12.12 -13.27 26.15
CA ARG A 513 -13.22 -12.88 27.02
C ARG A 513 -12.74 -12.02 28.19
N ALA A 514 -11.67 -12.45 28.87
CA ALA A 514 -11.08 -11.72 29.98
C ALA A 514 -10.56 -10.34 29.56
N TRP A 515 -9.88 -10.23 28.41
CA TRP A 515 -9.43 -8.94 27.90
C TRP A 515 -10.58 -8.00 27.54
N ARG A 516 -11.66 -8.51 26.93
CA ARG A 516 -12.85 -7.71 26.64
C ARG A 516 -13.49 -7.16 27.92
N GLU A 517 -13.50 -7.94 28.99
CA GLU A 517 -13.98 -7.51 30.32
C GLU A 517 -13.09 -6.43 30.91
N ILE A 518 -11.77 -6.63 30.94
CA ILE A 518 -10.81 -5.63 31.42
C ILE A 518 -10.93 -4.31 30.66
N VAL A 519 -11.04 -4.36 29.32
CA VAL A 519 -11.20 -3.16 28.47
C VAL A 519 -12.50 -2.43 28.82
N GLN A 520 -13.58 -3.15 29.07
CA GLN A 520 -14.88 -2.57 29.37
C GLN A 520 -14.97 -2.03 30.80
N ASP A 521 -14.45 -2.75 31.79
CA ASP A 521 -14.49 -2.36 33.21
C ASP A 521 -13.60 -1.15 33.50
N LYS A 522 -12.46 -1.05 32.81
CA LYS A 522 -11.57 0.12 32.91
C LYS A 522 -12.02 1.31 32.06
N GLU A 523 -13.12 1.19 31.32
CA GLU A 523 -13.54 2.15 30.29
C GLU A 523 -12.37 2.52 29.35
N LEU A 524 -11.53 1.53 29.05
CA LEU A 524 -10.29 1.72 28.32
C LEU A 524 -10.58 1.90 26.83
N ARG A 525 -10.39 3.12 26.32
CA ARG A 525 -10.49 3.38 24.89
C ARG A 525 -9.21 2.99 24.16
N GLN A 526 -9.24 1.82 23.54
CA GLN A 526 -8.11 1.32 22.76
C GLN A 526 -7.91 2.20 21.50
N PRO A 527 -6.65 2.48 21.09
CA PRO A 527 -6.36 3.27 19.89
C PRO A 527 -6.97 2.72 18.59
N PHE A 528 -7.25 1.42 18.55
CA PHE A 528 -7.95 0.72 17.47
C PHE A 528 -8.57 -0.58 18.03
N LYS A 529 -9.43 -1.27 17.25
CA LYS A 529 -10.03 -2.55 17.68
C LYS A 529 -8.94 -3.61 17.91
N GLN A 530 -8.70 -3.96 19.17
CA GLN A 530 -7.79 -5.04 19.55
C GLN A 530 -8.51 -6.17 20.31
N ALA A 531 -9.04 -5.95 21.52
CA ALA A 531 -9.77 -6.99 22.28
C ALA A 531 -11.07 -7.44 21.58
N PHE A 532 -11.69 -6.51 20.86
CA PHE A 532 -12.88 -6.73 20.03
C PHE A 532 -12.52 -6.79 18.54
N ARG A 533 -11.30 -7.24 18.20
CA ARG A 533 -10.92 -7.43 16.80
C ARG A 533 -11.53 -8.71 16.25
N GLU A 534 -12.08 -8.59 15.04
CA GLU A 534 -12.64 -9.71 14.26
C GLU A 534 -11.52 -10.69 13.86
N VAL A 535 -11.80 -11.99 13.90
CA VAL A 535 -10.85 -13.06 13.51
C VAL A 535 -11.47 -13.88 12.39
N TYR A 536 -10.76 -14.02 11.27
CA TYR A 536 -11.20 -14.84 10.14
C TYR A 536 -10.29 -16.06 10.05
N LEU A 537 -10.89 -17.23 10.26
CA LEU A 537 -10.22 -18.52 10.07
C LEU A 537 -10.52 -19.06 8.68
N LEU A 538 -9.61 -19.89 8.17
CA LEU A 538 -9.82 -20.64 6.94
C LEU A 538 -11.01 -21.60 7.13
N THR A 539 -11.93 -21.58 6.17
CA THR A 539 -13.14 -22.43 6.20
C THR A 539 -12.96 -23.67 5.31
N PRO A 540 -13.74 -24.73 5.53
CA PRO A 540 -13.71 -25.92 4.65
C PRO A 540 -13.99 -25.60 3.18
N ALA A 541 -14.83 -24.59 2.89
CA ALA A 541 -15.09 -24.15 1.53
C ALA A 541 -13.83 -23.54 0.87
N GLU A 542 -13.04 -22.80 1.62
CA GLU A 542 -11.78 -22.20 1.15
C GLU A 542 -10.64 -23.22 1.05
N GLU A 543 -10.67 -24.27 1.88
CA GLU A 543 -9.78 -25.44 1.72
C GLU A 543 -10.06 -26.16 0.40
N ALA A 544 -11.34 -26.25 0.00
CA ALA A 544 -11.76 -26.88 -1.24
C ALA A 544 -11.41 -26.07 -2.49
N THR A 545 -11.58 -24.74 -2.47
CA THR A 545 -11.21 -23.86 -3.60
C THR A 545 -9.70 -23.71 -3.76
N GLY A 546 -8.92 -23.86 -2.69
CA GLY A 546 -7.47 -23.97 -2.73
C GLY A 546 -6.73 -22.65 -2.83
N THR A 547 -6.93 -21.83 -3.87
CA THR A 547 -6.14 -20.60 -4.12
C THR A 547 -6.91 -19.29 -3.97
N TYR A 548 -8.24 -19.34 -3.84
CA TYR A 548 -9.09 -18.14 -3.75
C TYR A 548 -10.27 -18.33 -2.78
N SER A 549 -10.74 -17.23 -2.18
CA SER A 549 -11.93 -17.21 -1.32
C SER A 549 -13.07 -16.46 -2.00
N ASN A 550 -14.24 -17.10 -2.05
CA ASN A 550 -15.50 -16.51 -2.53
C ASN A 550 -16.35 -15.90 -1.40
N ARG A 551 -15.83 -15.84 -0.17
CA ARG A 551 -16.59 -15.41 1.02
C ARG A 551 -17.26 -14.03 0.85
N PHE A 552 -16.66 -13.18 0.03
CA PHE A 552 -17.09 -11.80 -0.21
C PHE A 552 -17.38 -11.54 -1.70
N ALA A 553 -17.57 -12.58 -2.50
CA ALA A 553 -17.92 -12.45 -3.91
C ALA A 553 -19.43 -12.20 -4.08
N GLY A 554 -19.80 -11.45 -5.13
CA GLY A 554 -21.19 -11.23 -5.53
C GLY A 554 -21.92 -10.10 -4.79
N HIS A 555 -21.22 -9.26 -4.02
CA HIS A 555 -21.84 -8.09 -3.40
C HIS A 555 -21.86 -6.90 -4.36
N VAL A 556 -22.99 -6.19 -4.40
CA VAL A 556 -23.11 -4.93 -5.12
C VAL A 556 -22.78 -3.77 -4.19
N VAL A 557 -21.81 -2.95 -4.59
CA VAL A 557 -21.26 -1.86 -3.78
C VAL A 557 -21.23 -0.55 -4.56
N GLY A 558 -21.33 0.58 -3.85
CA GLY A 558 -21.08 1.90 -4.43
C GLY A 558 -19.58 2.10 -4.69
N TYR A 559 -19.18 2.28 -5.95
CA TYR A 559 -17.76 2.20 -6.32
C TYR A 559 -16.92 3.36 -5.77
N HIS A 560 -17.43 4.59 -5.78
CA HIS A 560 -16.74 5.75 -5.19
C HIS A 560 -16.38 5.51 -3.72
N LYS A 561 -17.29 4.89 -2.96
CA LYS A 561 -17.10 4.59 -1.54
C LYS A 561 -16.10 3.45 -1.35
N LEU A 562 -16.22 2.38 -2.13
CA LEU A 562 -15.27 1.27 -2.14
C LEU A 562 -13.84 1.78 -2.43
N TYR A 563 -13.66 2.58 -3.48
CA TYR A 563 -12.37 3.11 -3.88
C TYR A 563 -11.75 4.04 -2.83
N ALA A 564 -12.57 4.84 -2.13
CA ALA A 564 -12.11 5.65 -1.01
C ALA A 564 -11.62 4.79 0.18
N LEU A 565 -12.32 3.69 0.47
CA LEU A 565 -11.92 2.75 1.53
C LEU A 565 -10.60 2.03 1.20
N PHE A 566 -10.38 1.64 -0.06
CA PHE A 566 -9.10 1.08 -0.51
C PHE A 566 -7.95 2.02 -0.17
N LYS A 567 -8.05 3.28 -0.58
CA LYS A 567 -7.04 4.31 -0.27
C LYS A 567 -6.84 4.51 1.22
N GLN A 568 -7.92 4.52 1.99
CA GLN A 568 -7.84 4.71 3.44
C GLN A 568 -7.09 3.56 4.14
N ARG A 569 -7.23 2.33 3.63
CA ARG A 569 -6.64 1.09 4.17
C ARG A 569 -5.33 0.68 3.51
N GLY A 570 -4.75 1.51 2.64
CA GLY A 570 -3.48 1.23 1.98
C GLY A 570 -3.56 0.17 0.87
N TRP A 571 -4.76 -0.10 0.35
CA TRP A 571 -4.93 -0.93 -0.85
C TRP A 571 -4.71 -0.07 -2.11
N GLN A 572 -3.92 -0.61 -3.02
CA GLN A 572 -3.65 -0.02 -4.34
C GLN A 572 -4.66 -0.57 -5.33
N ALA A 573 -5.40 0.30 -6.01
CA ALA A 573 -6.36 -0.08 -7.04
C ALA A 573 -6.34 0.95 -8.18
N GLY A 574 -6.50 0.46 -9.41
CA GLY A 574 -6.89 1.31 -10.54
C GLY A 574 -8.29 1.90 -10.30
N TYR A 575 -8.57 3.07 -10.87
CA TYR A 575 -9.94 3.60 -10.84
C TYR A 575 -10.73 2.92 -11.96
N LEU A 576 -11.88 2.30 -11.65
CA LEU A 576 -12.79 1.72 -12.63
C LEU A 576 -13.56 2.80 -13.38
N GLY A 577 -13.89 2.50 -14.63
CA GLY A 577 -14.83 3.28 -15.41
C GLY A 577 -14.84 2.93 -16.90
N PRO A 578 -15.61 3.69 -17.70
CA PRO A 578 -15.94 3.37 -19.09
C PRO A 578 -14.82 3.73 -20.09
N TRP A 579 -13.57 3.39 -19.79
CA TRP A 579 -12.41 3.60 -20.67
C TRP A 579 -11.60 2.32 -20.79
N ASP A 580 -10.73 2.25 -21.81
CA ASP A 580 -9.89 1.08 -22.05
C ASP A 580 -9.03 0.74 -20.82
N GLY A 581 -9.15 -0.50 -20.34
CA GLY A 581 -8.50 -0.98 -19.11
C GLY A 581 -9.21 -0.58 -17.80
N GLY A 582 -10.30 0.20 -17.86
CA GLY A 582 -11.12 0.59 -16.70
C GLY A 582 -12.11 -0.47 -16.23
N HIS A 583 -12.07 -1.68 -16.80
CA HIS A 583 -12.95 -2.80 -16.46
C HIS A 583 -12.27 -3.89 -15.63
N GLU A 584 -10.93 -3.88 -15.54
CA GLU A 584 -10.14 -4.86 -14.77
C GLU A 584 -9.88 -4.32 -13.35
N GLY A 585 -10.80 -4.55 -12.43
CA GLY A 585 -10.67 -4.05 -11.06
C GLY A 585 -9.94 -5.03 -10.16
N GLU A 586 -8.68 -4.75 -9.90
CA GLU A 586 -7.90 -5.46 -8.89
C GLU A 586 -7.42 -4.47 -7.83
N ALA A 587 -7.86 -4.68 -6.59
CA ALA A 587 -7.30 -4.00 -5.43
C ALA A 587 -6.24 -4.90 -4.79
N ARG A 588 -5.06 -4.36 -4.47
CA ARG A 588 -3.92 -5.11 -3.93
C ARG A 588 -3.41 -4.49 -2.64
N ARG A 589 -3.06 -5.30 -1.65
CA ARG A 589 -2.37 -4.86 -0.43
C ARG A 589 -1.23 -5.79 -0.08
N VAL A 590 -0.06 -5.23 0.16
CA VAL A 590 1.12 -5.95 0.67
C VAL A 590 1.04 -6.02 2.20
N LEU A 591 1.32 -7.19 2.75
CA LEU A 591 1.14 -7.56 4.15
C LEU A 591 2.33 -8.39 4.63
N GLY A 592 2.44 -8.52 5.96
CA GLY A 592 3.42 -9.39 6.61
C GLY A 592 4.88 -9.04 6.34
N GLY A 593 5.23 -7.75 6.45
CA GLY A 593 6.59 -7.28 6.24
C GLY A 593 7.07 -7.38 4.79
N GLY A 594 6.14 -7.37 3.82
CA GLY A 594 6.49 -7.45 2.39
C GLY A 594 6.45 -8.86 1.79
N GLY A 595 6.31 -9.90 2.62
CA GLY A 595 6.33 -11.29 2.15
C GLY A 595 5.05 -11.78 1.47
N TRP A 596 3.91 -11.10 1.69
CA TRP A 596 2.60 -11.53 1.23
C TRP A 596 1.81 -10.39 0.58
N ARG A 597 0.97 -10.71 -0.41
CA ARG A 597 0.05 -9.78 -1.07
C ARG A 597 -1.34 -10.38 -1.14
N ALA A 598 -2.32 -9.66 -0.60
CA ALA A 598 -3.73 -9.95 -0.82
C ALA A 598 -4.22 -9.18 -2.05
N THR A 599 -5.09 -9.82 -2.82
CA THR A 599 -5.74 -9.28 -4.01
C THR A 599 -7.25 -9.44 -3.84
N PHE A 600 -8.01 -8.39 -4.12
CA PHE A 600 -9.48 -8.40 -4.08
C PHE A 600 -10.03 -7.93 -5.42
N LEU A 601 -10.74 -8.82 -6.10
CA LEU A 601 -11.34 -8.55 -7.40
C LEU A 601 -12.62 -7.74 -7.23
N HIS A 602 -12.86 -6.84 -8.17
CA HIS A 602 -14.09 -6.06 -8.26
C HIS A 602 -14.32 -5.62 -9.70
N ASP A 603 -15.57 -5.64 -10.15
CA ASP A 603 -15.92 -5.36 -11.55
C ASP A 603 -16.89 -4.19 -11.64
N TYR A 604 -16.70 -3.33 -12.63
CA TYR A 604 -17.57 -2.18 -12.85
C TYR A 604 -18.97 -2.65 -13.30
N LEU A 605 -20.00 -2.25 -12.57
CA LEU A 605 -21.40 -2.48 -12.95
C LEU A 605 -21.95 -1.25 -13.67
N TRP A 606 -22.33 -1.44 -14.93
CA TRP A 606 -22.82 -0.36 -15.78
C TRP A 606 -24.27 0.02 -15.45
N HIS A 607 -24.47 0.81 -14.40
CA HIS A 607 -25.78 1.40 -14.09
C HIS A 607 -25.67 2.79 -13.45
N GLY A 608 -26.20 3.81 -14.14
CA GLY A 608 -26.37 5.19 -13.63
C GLY A 608 -25.10 6.05 -13.58
N GLU A 609 -25.28 7.34 -13.26
CA GLU A 609 -24.19 8.34 -13.17
C GLU A 609 -23.25 8.10 -11.97
N ASP A 610 -23.67 7.30 -10.97
CA ASP A 610 -22.96 7.14 -9.69
C ASP A 610 -22.04 5.90 -9.58
N GLY A 611 -21.95 5.06 -10.63
CA GLY A 611 -20.98 3.96 -10.75
C GLY A 611 -21.04 2.90 -9.62
N TYR A 612 -21.58 1.72 -9.93
CA TYR A 612 -21.56 0.57 -9.01
C TYR A 612 -20.42 -0.39 -9.35
N ALA A 613 -20.08 -1.26 -8.41
CA ALA A 613 -19.19 -2.39 -8.66
C ALA A 613 -19.75 -3.68 -8.03
N THR A 614 -19.45 -4.81 -8.64
CA THR A 614 -19.63 -6.13 -8.04
C THR A 614 -18.32 -6.56 -7.40
N THR A 615 -18.37 -7.16 -6.23
CA THR A 615 -17.18 -7.73 -5.59
C THR A 615 -16.93 -9.15 -6.10
N GLY A 616 -15.66 -9.51 -6.21
CA GLY A 616 -15.21 -10.82 -6.65
C GLY A 616 -14.46 -11.58 -5.56
N GLU A 617 -13.61 -12.49 -5.99
CA GLU A 617 -12.82 -13.35 -5.13
C GLU A 617 -11.65 -12.61 -4.44
N VAL A 618 -11.18 -13.19 -3.33
CA VAL A 618 -9.96 -12.78 -2.64
C VAL A 618 -8.86 -13.81 -2.90
N ARG A 619 -7.70 -13.36 -3.35
CA ARG A 619 -6.52 -14.19 -3.65
C ARG A 619 -5.31 -13.77 -2.83
N PHE A 620 -4.37 -14.67 -2.62
CA PHE A 620 -3.11 -14.39 -1.92
C PHE A 620 -1.92 -14.79 -2.77
N HIS A 621 -0.87 -13.97 -2.68
CA HIS A 621 0.40 -14.21 -3.35
C HIS A 621 1.53 -14.12 -2.35
N ARG A 622 2.56 -14.94 -2.55
CA ARG A 622 3.80 -14.91 -1.79
C ARG A 622 4.89 -14.25 -2.63
N MET A 623 5.73 -13.43 -2.02
CA MET A 623 6.93 -12.91 -2.67
C MET A 623 7.97 -14.04 -2.83
N ALA A 624 8.40 -14.28 -4.06
CA ALA A 624 9.52 -15.15 -4.42
C ALA A 624 10.63 -14.35 -5.10
N GLU A 625 11.79 -14.98 -5.36
CA GLU A 625 12.95 -14.31 -5.98
C GLU A 625 12.64 -13.70 -7.37
N ASP A 626 11.70 -14.29 -8.10
CA ASP A 626 11.26 -13.83 -9.43
C ASP A 626 9.95 -13.02 -9.41
N GLY A 627 9.46 -12.66 -8.21
CA GLY A 627 8.28 -11.82 -8.01
C GLY A 627 7.12 -12.52 -7.29
N TRP A 628 5.92 -11.96 -7.45
CA TRP A 628 4.72 -12.46 -6.77
C TRP A 628 4.19 -13.74 -7.41
N ARG A 629 4.03 -14.80 -6.60
CA ARG A 629 3.41 -16.07 -7.03
C ARG A 629 2.12 -16.34 -6.27
N GLU A 630 1.08 -16.79 -6.98
CA GLU A 630 -0.17 -17.21 -6.34
C GLU A 630 0.09 -18.34 -5.34
N ALA A 631 -0.50 -18.23 -4.15
CA ALA A 631 -0.30 -19.16 -3.04
C ALA A 631 -1.60 -19.88 -2.69
N ARG A 632 -1.48 -21.11 -2.18
CA ARG A 632 -2.64 -21.81 -1.60
C ARG A 632 -3.06 -21.11 -0.32
N LEU A 633 -4.37 -20.98 -0.08
CA LEU A 633 -4.91 -20.34 1.12
C LEU A 633 -4.42 -21.01 2.41
N ALA A 634 -4.22 -22.34 2.38
CA ALA A 634 -3.69 -23.12 3.49
C ALA A 634 -2.23 -22.79 3.86
N GLU A 635 -1.47 -22.15 2.96
CA GLU A 635 -0.08 -21.73 3.20
C GLU A 635 0.02 -20.30 3.71
N VAL A 636 -1.08 -19.52 3.64
CA VAL A 636 -1.11 -18.13 4.08
C VAL A 636 -1.05 -18.09 5.61
N PRO A 637 -0.16 -17.29 6.23
CA PRO A 637 -0.12 -17.14 7.67
C PRO A 637 -1.49 -16.70 8.21
N PRO A 638 -2.02 -17.32 9.28
CA PRO A 638 -3.38 -17.05 9.77
C PRO A 638 -3.68 -15.58 10.03
N LEU A 639 -2.69 -14.81 10.50
CA LEU A 639 -2.85 -13.36 10.70
C LEU A 639 -2.86 -12.57 9.40
N VAL A 640 -2.04 -12.94 8.41
CA VAL A 640 -2.09 -12.32 7.08
C VAL A 640 -3.47 -12.54 6.47
N PHE A 641 -3.99 -13.77 6.55
CA PHE A 641 -5.33 -14.10 6.07
C PHE A 641 -6.40 -13.30 6.83
N SER A 642 -6.40 -13.36 8.17
CA SER A 642 -7.41 -12.69 9.00
C SER A 642 -7.44 -11.17 8.78
N GLU A 643 -6.27 -10.53 8.69
CA GLU A 643 -6.17 -9.08 8.51
C GLU A 643 -6.61 -8.63 7.11
N ALA A 644 -6.28 -9.39 6.07
CA ALA A 644 -6.76 -9.13 4.71
C ALA A 644 -8.29 -9.29 4.61
N MET A 645 -8.82 -10.40 5.14
CA MET A 645 -10.25 -10.69 5.10
C MET A 645 -11.06 -9.67 5.93
N ARG A 646 -10.49 -9.16 7.03
CA ARG A 646 -11.09 -8.10 7.83
C ARG A 646 -11.24 -6.79 7.06
N ASP A 647 -10.24 -6.43 6.26
CA ASP A 647 -10.33 -5.28 5.38
C ASP A 647 -11.41 -5.48 4.31
N VAL A 648 -11.45 -6.65 3.68
CA VAL A 648 -12.46 -6.97 2.66
C VAL A 648 -13.88 -6.97 3.24
N ASP A 649 -14.08 -7.54 4.44
CA ASP A 649 -15.38 -7.46 5.14
C ASP A 649 -15.78 -6.02 5.41
N LEU A 650 -14.85 -5.16 5.84
CA LEU A 650 -15.13 -3.73 6.00
C LEU A 650 -15.55 -3.08 4.68
N PHE A 651 -14.86 -3.39 3.58
CA PHE A 651 -15.17 -2.85 2.26
C PHE A 651 -16.59 -3.21 1.85
N VAL A 652 -16.93 -4.49 1.93
CA VAL A 652 -18.29 -4.98 1.63
C VAL A 652 -19.31 -4.37 2.57
N ALA A 653 -19.08 -4.42 3.89
CA ALA A 653 -20.03 -3.97 4.88
C ALA A 653 -20.37 -2.48 4.78
N VAL A 654 -19.38 -1.63 4.44
CA VAL A 654 -19.56 -0.17 4.37
C VAL A 654 -20.00 0.29 2.97
N ALA A 655 -19.54 -0.38 1.91
CA ALA A 655 -19.83 0.01 0.54
C ALA A 655 -21.05 -0.70 -0.07
N SER A 656 -21.55 -1.79 0.53
CA SER A 656 -22.74 -2.51 0.05
C SER A 656 -23.95 -1.59 -0.01
N ILE A 657 -24.67 -1.65 -1.14
CA ILE A 657 -25.94 -0.93 -1.30
C ILE A 657 -26.98 -1.41 -0.28
N GLY A 658 -26.89 -2.67 0.18
CA GLY A 658 -27.80 -3.23 1.18
C GLY A 658 -27.65 -2.62 2.58
N ALA A 659 -26.59 -1.85 2.83
CA ALA A 659 -26.37 -1.08 4.05
C ALA A 659 -26.80 0.40 3.93
N ASP A 660 -27.21 0.84 2.74
CA ASP A 660 -27.69 2.21 2.49
C ASP A 660 -29.21 2.30 2.71
N PRO A 661 -29.67 3.03 3.75
CA PRO A 661 -31.10 3.18 4.06
C PRO A 661 -31.89 3.98 3.01
N GLU A 662 -31.22 4.85 2.25
CA GLU A 662 -31.84 5.73 1.25
C GLU A 662 -31.79 5.15 -0.16
N TRP A 663 -31.22 3.94 -0.32
CA TRP A 663 -31.06 3.31 -1.63
C TRP A 663 -32.39 3.01 -2.31
N LEU A 664 -33.45 2.68 -1.56
CA LEU A 664 -34.77 2.40 -2.16
C LEU A 664 -35.34 3.59 -2.96
N ASP A 665 -34.96 4.82 -2.61
CA ASP A 665 -35.46 6.04 -3.28
C ASP A 665 -34.62 6.43 -4.51
N ARG A 666 -33.39 5.91 -4.63
CA ARG A 666 -32.38 6.32 -5.64
C ARG A 666 -31.80 5.17 -6.46
N GLY A 667 -32.11 3.94 -6.08
CA GLY A 667 -31.54 2.71 -6.59
C GLY A 667 -32.15 2.25 -7.91
N VAL A 668 -31.49 1.29 -8.54
CA VAL A 668 -31.92 0.69 -9.81
C VAL A 668 -32.91 -0.44 -9.50
N ASP A 669 -34.08 -0.45 -10.13
CA ASP A 669 -35.16 -1.40 -9.81
C ASP A 669 -34.74 -2.88 -9.84
N GLY A 670 -33.75 -3.25 -10.66
CA GLY A 670 -33.22 -4.62 -10.78
C GLY A 670 -32.36 -5.12 -9.61
N LEU A 671 -32.00 -4.26 -8.64
CA LEU A 671 -31.13 -4.63 -7.51
C LEU A 671 -31.89 -4.67 -6.16
N ARG A 672 -33.22 -4.53 -6.20
CA ARG A 672 -34.09 -4.52 -5.01
C ARG A 672 -34.05 -5.83 -4.23
N ASP A 673 -33.99 -6.96 -4.92
CA ASP A 673 -33.94 -8.30 -4.32
C ASP A 673 -32.60 -8.55 -3.58
N TYR A 674 -31.50 -8.04 -4.14
CA TYR A 674 -30.20 -8.06 -3.47
C TYR A 674 -30.22 -7.20 -2.19
N TRP A 675 -30.79 -6.00 -2.24
CA TRP A 675 -30.88 -5.12 -1.06
C TRP A 675 -31.67 -5.80 0.08
N GLN A 676 -32.81 -6.42 -0.24
CA GLN A 676 -33.64 -7.12 0.76
C GLN A 676 -32.92 -8.32 1.38
N SER A 677 -32.28 -9.17 0.57
CA SER A 677 -31.58 -10.35 1.06
C SER A 677 -30.36 -10.00 1.93
N TYR A 678 -29.58 -8.99 1.54
CA TYR A 678 -28.44 -8.53 2.33
C TYR A 678 -28.87 -7.80 3.61
N GLY A 679 -29.91 -6.97 3.54
CA GLY A 679 -30.37 -6.12 4.64
C GLY A 679 -30.82 -6.89 5.89
N PHE A 680 -31.23 -8.16 5.76
CA PHE A 680 -31.77 -8.99 6.84
C PHE A 680 -31.18 -10.42 6.89
N GLY A 681 -30.09 -10.66 6.16
CA GLY A 681 -29.40 -11.95 6.04
C GLY A 681 -28.62 -12.37 7.30
N ASP A 682 -27.65 -13.27 7.14
CA ASP A 682 -26.81 -13.72 8.25
C ASP A 682 -25.80 -12.63 8.69
N LEU A 683 -25.41 -12.68 9.97
CA LEU A 683 -24.45 -11.71 10.52
C LEU A 683 -23.03 -11.99 10.03
N SER A 684 -22.38 -10.96 9.46
CA SER A 684 -20.92 -10.96 9.26
C SER A 684 -20.16 -11.00 10.59
N GLU A 685 -18.87 -11.33 10.55
CA GLU A 685 -18.03 -11.41 11.76
C GLU A 685 -18.00 -10.07 12.53
N ASN A 686 -17.94 -8.95 11.82
CA ASN A 686 -18.05 -7.63 12.43
C ASN A 686 -19.40 -7.43 13.15
N ALA A 687 -20.50 -7.92 12.58
CA ALA A 687 -21.82 -7.84 13.21
C ALA A 687 -21.95 -8.76 14.43
N ARG A 688 -21.29 -9.93 14.43
CA ARG A 688 -21.20 -10.82 15.60
C ARG A 688 -20.42 -10.18 16.74
N VAL A 689 -19.27 -9.57 16.45
CA VAL A 689 -18.50 -8.81 17.45
C VAL A 689 -19.31 -7.64 18.04
N ARG A 690 -20.08 -6.93 17.20
CA ARG A 690 -21.02 -5.89 17.65
C ARG A 690 -22.11 -6.45 18.57
N ARG A 691 -22.68 -7.61 18.23
CA ARG A 691 -23.65 -8.32 19.07
C ARG A 691 -23.06 -8.63 20.46
N ASP A 692 -21.83 -9.13 20.52
CA ASP A 692 -21.14 -9.42 21.79
C ASP A 692 -20.92 -8.16 22.63
N ALA A 693 -20.48 -7.07 21.99
CA ALA A 693 -20.31 -5.78 22.67
C ALA A 693 -21.66 -5.25 23.19
N LEU A 694 -22.73 -5.36 22.39
CA LEU A 694 -24.08 -4.97 22.77
C LEU A 694 -24.62 -5.83 23.91
N ALA A 695 -24.39 -7.14 23.91
CA ALA A 695 -24.84 -8.05 24.97
C ALA A 695 -24.29 -7.64 26.35
N ARG A 696 -23.08 -7.10 26.40
CA ARG A 696 -22.43 -6.60 27.62
C ARG A 696 -22.87 -5.19 28.00
N LEU A 697 -23.18 -4.37 26.99
CA LEU A 697 -23.62 -2.98 27.19
C LEU A 697 -25.10 -2.89 27.60
N LEU A 698 -25.96 -3.70 26.99
CA LEU A 698 -27.42 -3.64 27.09
C LEU A 698 -27.93 -3.66 28.54
N PRO A 699 -27.42 -4.49 29.47
CA PRO A 699 -27.88 -4.50 30.86
C PRO A 699 -27.65 -3.19 31.62
N ARG A 700 -26.74 -2.34 31.14
CA ARG A 700 -26.42 -1.03 31.73
C ARG A 700 -27.24 0.11 31.13
N LEU A 701 -28.03 -0.15 30.08
CA LEU A 701 -28.85 0.87 29.42
C LEU A 701 -30.20 1.04 30.13
N ALA A 702 -30.72 2.26 30.14
CA ALA A 702 -32.01 2.58 30.74
C ALA A 702 -33.22 1.89 30.07
N ILE A 703 -33.03 1.28 28.90
CA ILE A 703 -34.06 0.57 28.12
C ILE A 703 -33.92 -0.96 28.20
N ALA A 704 -33.06 -1.49 29.09
CA ALA A 704 -32.71 -2.91 29.14
C ALA A 704 -33.93 -3.84 29.26
N ASP A 705 -34.92 -3.46 30.06
CA ASP A 705 -36.17 -4.20 30.29
C ASP A 705 -37.10 -4.24 29.06
N ARG A 706 -36.83 -3.40 28.06
CA ARG A 706 -37.58 -3.33 26.80
C ARG A 706 -36.86 -3.99 25.64
N CYS A 707 -35.67 -4.54 25.87
CA CYS A 707 -34.82 -5.09 24.82
C CYS A 707 -34.55 -6.59 25.01
N ALA A 708 -34.56 -7.33 23.91
CA ALA A 708 -34.12 -8.72 23.87
C ALA A 708 -33.15 -8.92 22.71
N LEU A 709 -32.00 -9.53 22.98
CA LEU A 709 -30.99 -9.82 21.97
C LEU A 709 -31.19 -11.23 21.42
N THR A 710 -31.35 -11.36 20.11
CA THR A 710 -31.46 -12.65 19.39
C THR A 710 -30.17 -12.95 18.65
N ASP A 711 -30.17 -13.98 17.80
CA ASP A 711 -29.00 -14.32 16.97
C ASP A 711 -28.66 -13.22 15.95
N ARG A 712 -29.68 -12.58 15.36
CA ARG A 712 -29.52 -11.60 14.26
C ARG A 712 -30.04 -10.20 14.56
N PHE A 713 -30.92 -10.06 15.55
CA PHE A 713 -31.64 -8.82 15.82
C PHE A 713 -31.52 -8.37 17.28
N LEU A 714 -31.50 -7.06 17.49
CA LEU A 714 -31.95 -6.45 18.73
C LEU A 714 -33.45 -6.21 18.62
N VAL A 715 -34.24 -6.92 19.44
CA VAL A 715 -35.69 -6.73 19.55
C VAL A 715 -35.95 -5.65 20.59
N VAL A 716 -36.77 -4.66 20.23
CA VAL A 716 -37.10 -3.50 21.07
C VAL A 716 -38.61 -3.37 21.16
N ARG A 717 -39.16 -3.46 22.38
CA ARG A 717 -40.59 -3.32 22.64
C ARG A 717 -40.94 -1.85 22.89
N GLY A 718 -41.56 -1.19 21.91
CA GLY A 718 -42.18 0.13 22.08
C GLY A 718 -43.56 0.07 22.75
N GLU A 719 -44.29 1.17 22.76
CA GLU A 719 -45.69 1.23 23.22
C GLU A 719 -46.68 1.03 22.05
N LEU A 720 -46.28 1.36 20.82
CA LEU A 720 -47.09 1.21 19.61
C LEU A 720 -46.81 -0.11 18.90
N ARG A 721 -45.53 -0.50 18.77
CA ARG A 721 -45.11 -1.75 18.11
C ARG A 721 -43.88 -2.38 18.75
N THR A 722 -43.61 -3.62 18.37
CA THR A 722 -42.30 -4.27 18.57
C THR A 722 -41.45 -4.11 17.32
N TYR A 723 -40.18 -3.78 17.52
CA TYR A 723 -39.22 -3.48 16.46
C TYR A 723 -38.06 -4.47 16.49
N ARG A 724 -37.63 -4.95 15.34
CA ARG A 724 -36.49 -5.85 15.18
C ARG A 724 -35.40 -5.14 14.39
N ILE A 725 -34.33 -4.73 15.08
CA ILE A 725 -33.19 -4.02 14.47
C ILE A 725 -32.13 -5.04 14.09
N HIS A 726 -31.84 -5.20 12.80
CA HIS A 726 -30.82 -6.12 12.32
C HIS A 726 -29.42 -5.66 12.75
N LEU A 727 -28.64 -6.54 13.38
CA LEU A 727 -27.36 -6.18 14.00
C LEU A 727 -26.25 -5.90 12.97
N GLY A 728 -26.43 -6.36 11.72
CA GLY A 728 -25.50 -6.15 10.62
C GLY A 728 -25.70 -4.81 9.90
N SER A 729 -26.92 -4.55 9.44
CA SER A 729 -27.31 -3.42 8.58
C SER A 729 -27.93 -2.24 9.36
N GLY A 730 -28.42 -2.49 10.58
CA GLY A 730 -29.22 -1.52 11.33
C GLY A 730 -30.64 -1.32 10.77
N ASN A 731 -31.07 -2.10 9.78
CA ASN A 731 -32.43 -2.05 9.21
C ASN A 731 -33.46 -2.54 10.23
N ILE A 732 -34.67 -1.99 10.17
CA ILE A 732 -35.71 -2.22 11.17
C ILE A 732 -36.91 -2.90 10.53
N LEU A 733 -37.39 -3.98 11.14
CA LEU A 733 -38.69 -4.60 10.84
C LEU A 733 -39.66 -4.32 11.99
N MET A 734 -40.93 -4.08 11.66
CA MET A 734 -42.01 -3.89 12.62
C MET A 734 -42.90 -5.12 12.67
N GLU A 735 -43.10 -5.66 13.87
CA GLU A 735 -44.08 -6.72 14.09
C GLU A 735 -45.53 -6.18 14.06
N PRO A 736 -46.52 -7.02 13.70
CA PRO A 736 -46.43 -8.46 13.38
C PRO A 736 -46.19 -8.77 11.89
N ASN A 737 -46.19 -7.78 10.99
CA ASN A 737 -46.15 -7.99 9.55
C ASN A 737 -44.74 -7.88 8.92
N ASP A 738 -43.70 -7.81 9.76
CA ASP A 738 -42.31 -7.54 9.36
C ASP A 738 -42.20 -6.37 8.35
N ALA A 739 -42.99 -5.31 8.56
CA ALA A 739 -42.95 -4.13 7.71
C ALA A 739 -41.65 -3.36 7.94
N TYR A 740 -40.94 -3.01 6.86
CA TYR A 740 -39.73 -2.22 6.94
C TYR A 740 -40.02 -0.81 7.48
N LEU A 741 -39.18 -0.36 8.42
CA LEU A 741 -39.22 1.01 8.96
C LEU A 741 -37.90 1.72 8.62
N CYS A 742 -37.97 2.75 7.78
CA CYS A 742 -36.82 3.56 7.43
C CYS A 742 -36.64 4.70 8.45
N ILE A 743 -35.51 4.68 9.16
CA ILE A 743 -35.07 5.76 10.04
C ILE A 743 -33.65 6.15 9.65
N VAL A 744 -33.54 7.36 9.09
CA VAL A 744 -32.26 7.98 8.74
C VAL A 744 -31.73 8.73 9.98
N PRO A 745 -30.56 8.37 10.52
CA PRO A 745 -30.00 9.05 11.70
C PRO A 745 -29.74 10.54 11.43
N ARG A 746 -30.24 11.43 12.28
CA ARG A 746 -29.91 12.87 12.27
C ARG A 746 -29.12 13.26 13.52
N GLY A 747 -27.79 13.14 13.49
CA GLY A 747 -26.89 13.78 14.47
C GLY A 747 -27.01 13.31 15.94
N SER A 748 -26.03 13.73 16.75
CA SER A 748 -25.60 13.10 18.01
C SER A 748 -26.49 13.35 19.24
N GLY A 749 -27.18 12.30 19.72
CA GLY A 749 -27.66 12.20 21.11
C GLY A 749 -26.57 11.68 22.07
N ASP A 750 -26.87 11.67 23.38
CA ASP A 750 -25.93 11.31 24.46
C ASP A 750 -25.14 10.03 24.17
N ARG A 751 -23.80 10.17 24.22
CA ARG A 751 -22.86 9.17 23.73
C ARG A 751 -22.58 8.15 24.83
N VAL A 752 -23.14 6.95 24.68
CA VAL A 752 -22.75 5.77 25.46
C VAL A 752 -21.30 5.41 25.14
N PHE A 753 -20.50 5.02 26.14
CA PHE A 753 -19.13 4.55 25.92
C PHE A 753 -19.13 3.35 24.97
N LEU A 754 -18.42 3.49 23.84
CA LEU A 754 -18.15 2.41 22.89
C LEU A 754 -16.64 2.16 22.89
N PRO A 755 -16.18 0.93 23.18
CA PRO A 755 -14.75 0.66 23.37
C PRO A 755 -13.87 0.87 22.12
N PHE A 756 -14.47 1.06 20.93
CA PHE A 756 -13.74 1.15 19.66
C PHE A 756 -14.43 1.85 18.48
N GLU A 757 -15.66 2.38 18.62
CA GLU A 757 -16.34 3.10 17.52
C GLU A 757 -16.32 4.62 17.78
N GLU A 758 -15.67 5.37 16.88
CA GLU A 758 -15.74 6.83 16.82
C GLU A 758 -16.97 7.31 16.03
N ASP A 759 -17.53 8.46 16.41
CA ASP A 759 -18.55 9.23 15.67
C ASP A 759 -19.77 8.46 15.13
N GLY A 760 -20.36 7.60 15.96
CA GLY A 760 -21.69 7.07 15.66
C GLY A 760 -21.69 5.90 14.68
N GLY A 761 -20.71 4.98 14.79
CA GLY A 761 -20.66 3.71 14.06
C GLY A 761 -21.95 2.87 14.18
N MET A 762 -22.01 1.74 13.46
CA MET A 762 -23.25 0.97 13.34
C MET A 762 -23.82 0.53 14.70
N LEU A 763 -22.98 0.23 15.69
CA LEU A 763 -23.47 -0.08 17.04
C LEU A 763 -24.13 1.13 17.70
N SER A 764 -23.56 2.32 17.55
CA SER A 764 -24.21 3.56 18.00
C SER A 764 -25.53 3.83 17.27
N VAL A 765 -25.61 3.56 15.97
CA VAL A 765 -26.86 3.69 15.20
C VAL A 765 -27.93 2.75 15.73
N ILE A 766 -27.57 1.48 15.97
CA ILE A 766 -28.47 0.48 16.56
C ILE A 766 -28.95 0.92 17.94
N VAL A 767 -28.04 1.38 18.81
CA VAL A 767 -28.39 1.85 20.16
C VAL A 767 -29.29 3.09 20.09
N SER A 768 -28.97 4.08 19.27
CA SER A 768 -29.80 5.28 19.08
C SER A 768 -31.19 4.95 18.56
N LYS A 769 -31.31 4.03 17.58
CA LYS A 769 -32.59 3.52 17.09
C LYS A 769 -33.35 2.81 18.21
N ALA A 770 -32.68 2.00 19.02
CA ALA A 770 -33.31 1.32 20.15
C ALA A 770 -33.89 2.29 21.19
N PHE A 771 -33.15 3.34 21.56
CA PHE A 771 -33.66 4.39 22.47
C PHE A 771 -34.85 5.15 21.88
N LEU A 772 -34.78 5.52 20.60
CA LEU A 772 -35.89 6.20 19.90
C LEU A 772 -37.15 5.32 19.88
N LEU A 773 -37.01 4.04 19.52
CA LEU A 773 -38.11 3.09 19.34
C LEU A 773 -38.69 2.58 20.67
N ALA A 774 -37.87 2.49 21.72
CA ALA A 774 -38.36 2.21 23.07
C ALA A 774 -39.31 3.31 23.59
N ALA A 775 -39.25 4.51 23.01
CA ALA A 775 -40.12 5.65 23.31
C ALA A 775 -40.97 6.07 22.09
N ASP A 776 -41.44 5.12 21.28
CA ASP A 776 -42.14 5.35 20.00
C ASP A 776 -43.34 6.32 20.06
N THR A 777 -44.06 6.41 21.18
CA THR A 777 -45.14 7.38 21.41
C THR A 777 -44.68 8.84 21.49
N ARG A 778 -43.41 9.07 21.83
CA ARG A 778 -42.78 10.41 21.93
C ARG A 778 -42.13 10.86 20.62
N ILE A 779 -42.13 10.04 19.57
CA ILE A 779 -41.60 10.41 18.26
C ILE A 779 -42.50 11.47 17.62
N THR A 780 -41.94 12.61 17.28
CA THR A 780 -42.65 13.74 16.65
C THR A 780 -42.33 13.94 15.18
N ASP A 781 -41.28 13.26 14.65
CA ASP A 781 -40.92 13.37 13.23
C ASP A 781 -42.03 12.78 12.35
N PRO A 782 -42.71 13.59 11.52
CA PRO A 782 -43.85 13.14 10.72
C PRO A 782 -43.48 12.05 9.71
N THR A 783 -42.21 12.00 9.27
CA THR A 783 -41.73 10.99 8.32
C THR A 783 -41.62 9.60 8.97
N ILE A 784 -41.36 9.53 10.27
CA ILE A 784 -41.30 8.28 11.04
C ILE A 784 -42.69 7.90 11.56
N VAL A 785 -43.45 8.88 12.09
CA VAL A 785 -44.78 8.64 12.66
C VAL A 785 -45.74 8.03 11.63
N ARG A 786 -45.70 8.50 10.39
CA ARG A 786 -46.54 7.99 9.29
C ARG A 786 -46.22 6.54 8.89
N GLN A 787 -45.01 6.04 9.20
CA GLN A 787 -44.63 4.66 8.95
C GLN A 787 -45.06 3.72 10.09
N ILE A 788 -45.05 4.21 11.34
CA ILE A 788 -45.37 3.40 12.53
C ILE A 788 -46.90 3.30 12.76
N ARG A 789 -47.61 4.40 12.58
CA ARG A 789 -49.06 4.50 12.80
C ARG A 789 -49.79 4.25 11.46
N PRO A 790 -50.77 3.31 11.41
CA PRO A 790 -51.59 3.07 10.23
C PRO A 790 -52.29 4.33 9.70
#